data_AF-A0A919R4E2-F1
#
_entry.id   AF-A0A919R4E2-F1
#
_cell.length_a   1.000
_cell.length_b   1.000
_cell.length_c   1.000
_cell.angle_alpha   90.00
_cell.angle_beta   90.00
_cell.angle_gamma   90.00
#
_symmetry.space_group_name_H-M   'P 1'
#
loop_
_entity.id
_entity.type
_entity.pdbx_description
1 polymer ?
#
loop_
_entity_poly.entity_id
_entity_poly.type
_entity_poly.pdbx_seq_one_letter_code
_entity_poly.pdbx_strand_id
1 'polypeptide(L)'
;MRFQLLACDYDDTLARGGQVPDETITALERLSRAGVKLVLVTGRQLDDLLSVFSHPRLFDLIVAENGGLLYAPDGGDRRPLATPPPPELAARLRDEGVTPLGAGEVIVATREPHDAQVLAAIRELGLELQVIYNKGAVMVLPAGVTKATGLAAALERLNVSAHSTVAVGDAENDHAFLAAAECGVAVANALPALKETCDLVLAGEAGEGVRELAELMLSGELDELEIVDRHILLGHRDGDSAAPDAAGPAEDREGGDGRRETGDGADRRGDAERQDGTDREADAEREDGAEREDGADAGREVRLPPYGLGLVVTGPSGSGKSTATTALLERLVEADYQCVVIDPEGDYGEFPGVSVLGDPGSVPSVEEALGLLESPAHSVVVNLIGMPLRERPGFFAELLPRLASLRARLGHPHQVVVDEAHHLMPAELPDIPIKDVRDVGSLMLITVHPEAMSPAALALVDTVVAVGKDQATTLAAFAEAKGVGAPSLDESGQDEGEPGPGRLALWRAGDDRAEPLELVPGRVESTRHRRKYAAGTMSKDKSFYFTGPDERLRLRARNLHNFVELAEGVDEETWLHHLRGGDYSAWIGGPLGDDELAGLVAEIERADDPDPGETRRRIADLIDEHYTLPAEPTSYDPDHDDRG
;
A
#
# COMPACT_ATOMS: atom_id res chain seq x y z
N MET A 1 -5.40 -6.75 19.90
CA MET A 1 -5.06 -5.32 19.95
C MET A 1 -4.30 -4.97 18.69
N ARG A 2 -5.00 -4.35 17.74
CA ARG A 2 -4.51 -3.87 16.45
C ARG A 2 -3.52 -2.72 16.65
N PHE A 3 -3.87 -1.81 17.55
CA PHE A 3 -3.12 -0.60 17.82
C PHE A 3 -2.19 -0.76 19.02
N GLN A 4 -0.92 -0.44 18.84
CA GLN A 4 0.12 -0.56 19.86
C GLN A 4 0.60 0.80 20.39
N LEU A 5 0.07 1.90 19.86
CA LEU A 5 0.42 3.25 20.30
C LEU A 5 -0.79 4.19 20.29
N LEU A 6 -0.91 4.99 21.35
CA LEU A 6 -1.80 6.14 21.43
C LEU A 6 -0.98 7.43 21.41
N ALA A 7 -1.15 8.22 20.37
CA ALA A 7 -0.63 9.57 20.26
C ALA A 7 -1.73 10.58 20.62
N CYS A 8 -1.48 11.48 21.56
CA CYS A 8 -2.52 12.34 22.11
C CYS A 8 -2.08 13.80 22.14
N ASP A 9 -2.91 14.71 21.64
CA ASP A 9 -2.68 16.13 21.86
C ASP A 9 -2.89 16.53 23.33
N TYR A 10 -2.21 17.59 23.78
CA TYR A 10 -2.32 18.06 25.15
C TYR A 10 -3.49 19.02 25.41
N ASP A 11 -3.55 20.17 24.72
CA ASP A 11 -4.43 21.27 25.12
C ASP A 11 -5.83 21.07 24.54
N ASP A 12 -6.87 21.10 25.38
CA ASP A 12 -8.26 20.80 25.02
C ASP A 12 -8.51 19.37 24.48
N THR A 13 -7.46 18.53 24.43
CA THR A 13 -7.53 17.09 24.14
C THR A 13 -7.24 16.24 25.37
N LEU A 14 -6.01 16.20 25.89
CA LEU A 14 -5.74 15.50 27.17
C LEU A 14 -6.17 16.32 28.39
N ALA A 15 -5.93 17.63 28.33
CA ALA A 15 -6.08 18.56 29.43
C ALA A 15 -7.15 19.60 29.13
N ARG A 16 -7.85 20.07 30.18
CA ARG A 16 -8.73 21.24 30.10
C ARG A 16 -8.14 22.35 30.96
N GLY A 17 -7.78 23.47 30.34
CA GLY A 17 -7.10 24.58 31.05
C GLY A 17 -5.79 24.16 31.73
N GLY A 18 -5.04 23.23 31.12
CA GLY A 18 -3.77 22.71 31.65
C GLY A 18 -3.91 21.73 32.83
N GLN A 19 -5.11 21.23 33.13
CA GLN A 19 -5.36 20.20 34.13
C GLN A 19 -5.83 18.91 33.46
N VAL A 20 -5.27 17.77 33.89
CA VAL A 20 -5.67 16.43 33.42
C VAL A 20 -6.39 15.72 34.57
N PRO A 21 -7.61 15.19 34.37
CA PRO A 21 -8.33 14.44 35.41
C PRO A 21 -7.57 13.18 35.86
N ASP A 22 -7.63 12.85 37.15
CA ASP A 22 -6.97 11.67 37.72
C ASP A 22 -7.52 10.36 37.11
N GLU A 23 -8.80 10.34 36.73
CA GLU A 23 -9.44 9.21 36.05
C GLU A 23 -8.82 8.98 34.66
N THR A 24 -8.48 10.05 33.94
CA THR A 24 -7.82 9.97 32.64
C THR A 24 -6.39 9.43 32.80
N ILE A 25 -5.65 9.91 33.80
CA ILE A 25 -4.31 9.37 34.14
C ILE A 25 -4.41 7.88 34.45
N THR A 26 -5.38 7.47 35.27
CA THR A 26 -5.59 6.06 35.64
C THR A 26 -5.90 5.19 34.42
N ALA A 27 -6.68 5.68 33.46
CA ALA A 27 -6.99 4.96 32.24
C ALA A 27 -5.75 4.80 31.33
N LEU A 28 -4.97 5.86 31.16
CA LEU A 28 -3.71 5.81 30.42
C LEU A 28 -2.68 4.88 31.09
N GLU A 29 -2.59 4.86 32.42
CA GLU A 29 -1.74 3.89 33.12
C GLU A 29 -2.19 2.44 32.87
N ARG A 30 -3.50 2.18 32.80
CA ARG A 30 -4.01 0.84 32.45
C ARG A 30 -3.63 0.47 31.02
N LEU A 31 -3.74 1.41 30.09
CA LEU A 31 -3.37 1.25 28.69
C LEU A 31 -1.87 0.96 28.54
N SER A 32 -1.02 1.72 29.24
CA SER A 32 0.43 1.49 29.30
C SER A 32 0.78 0.12 29.89
N ARG A 33 0.11 -0.31 30.97
CA ARG A 33 0.30 -1.66 31.55
C ARG A 33 -0.14 -2.79 30.62
N ALA A 34 -1.04 -2.51 29.67
CA ALA A 34 -1.45 -3.48 28.64
C ALA A 34 -0.42 -3.59 27.50
N GLY A 35 0.64 -2.79 27.51
CA GLY A 35 1.73 -2.82 26.52
C GLY A 35 1.66 -1.71 25.47
N VAL A 36 0.59 -0.91 25.47
CA VAL A 36 0.41 0.19 24.52
C VAL A 36 1.34 1.35 24.86
N LYS A 37 2.04 1.84 23.85
CA LYS A 37 2.91 3.01 23.92
C LYS A 37 2.11 4.29 24.00
N LEU A 38 2.56 5.23 24.81
CA LEU A 38 1.93 6.53 24.96
C LEU A 38 2.86 7.63 24.45
N VAL A 39 2.39 8.40 23.49
CA VAL A 39 3.10 9.59 22.97
C VAL A 39 2.24 10.82 23.19
N LEU A 40 2.80 11.83 23.88
CA LEU A 40 2.15 13.13 24.00
C LEU A 40 2.65 14.02 22.87
N VAL A 41 1.75 14.64 22.12
CA VAL A 41 2.09 15.57 21.04
C VAL A 41 1.55 16.95 21.41
N THR A 42 2.36 18.00 21.30
CA THR A 42 1.90 19.34 21.71
C THR A 42 2.63 20.47 20.99
N GLY A 43 1.93 21.58 20.81
CA GLY A 43 2.51 22.85 20.38
C GLY A 43 3.23 23.62 21.49
N ARG A 44 3.11 23.17 22.75
CA ARG A 44 3.74 23.83 23.90
C ARG A 44 5.26 23.73 23.87
N GLN A 45 5.90 24.73 24.44
CA GLN A 45 7.30 24.64 24.86
C GLN A 45 7.43 23.58 25.94
N LEU A 46 8.52 22.79 25.89
CA LEU A 46 8.69 21.66 26.81
C LEU A 46 8.72 22.13 28.28
N ASP A 47 9.44 23.20 28.59
CA ASP A 47 9.53 23.70 29.97
C ASP A 47 8.17 24.23 30.48
N ASP A 48 7.39 24.90 29.61
CA ASP A 48 6.02 25.33 29.93
C ASP A 48 5.11 24.13 30.21
N LEU A 49 5.19 23.07 29.40
CA LEU A 49 4.45 21.82 29.63
C LEU A 49 4.83 21.19 30.96
N LEU A 50 6.13 21.00 31.22
CA LEU A 50 6.63 20.37 32.46
C LEU A 50 6.30 21.18 33.72
N SER A 51 6.03 22.47 33.59
CA SER A 51 5.60 23.33 34.71
C SER A 51 4.14 23.11 35.13
N VAL A 52 3.29 22.64 34.22
CA VAL A 52 1.84 22.45 34.46
C VAL A 52 1.42 20.97 34.51
N PHE A 53 2.11 20.11 33.76
CA PHE A 53 1.78 18.70 33.67
C PHE A 53 2.65 17.88 34.62
N SER A 54 2.02 17.29 35.64
CA SER A 54 2.70 16.57 36.71
C SER A 54 3.07 15.11 36.39
N HIS A 55 2.61 14.56 35.26
CA HIS A 55 2.80 13.16 34.90
C HIS A 55 3.56 12.93 33.58
N PRO A 56 4.65 13.68 33.25
CA PRO A 56 5.34 13.52 31.97
C PRO A 56 5.91 12.10 31.79
N ARG A 57 6.27 11.41 32.88
CA ARG A 57 6.78 10.03 32.87
C ARG A 57 5.74 8.95 32.57
N LEU A 58 4.47 9.32 32.44
CA LEU A 58 3.44 8.42 31.93
C LEU A 58 3.65 8.10 30.44
N PHE A 59 4.26 9.02 29.71
CA PHE A 59 4.48 8.90 28.28
C PHE A 59 5.87 8.33 27.98
N ASP A 60 5.94 7.42 27.01
CA ASP A 60 7.21 6.88 26.51
C ASP A 60 8.01 8.00 25.83
N LEU A 61 7.33 8.87 25.08
CA LEU A 61 7.91 10.04 24.41
C LEU A 61 6.95 11.24 24.44
N ILE A 62 7.52 12.44 24.42
CA ILE A 62 6.80 13.70 24.26
C ILE A 62 7.36 14.41 23.02
N VAL A 63 6.48 14.67 22.07
CA VAL A 63 6.72 15.50 20.89
C VAL A 63 6.27 16.92 21.25
N ALA A 64 7.22 17.77 21.61
CA ALA A 64 6.98 19.16 22.00
C ALA A 64 7.23 20.13 20.83
N GLU A 65 6.87 21.39 21.03
CA GLU A 65 7.18 22.48 20.09
C GLU A 65 6.68 22.22 18.67
N ASN A 66 5.43 21.73 18.55
CA ASN A 66 4.78 21.35 17.28
C ASN A 66 5.61 20.35 16.45
N GLY A 67 6.30 19.43 17.11
CA GLY A 67 7.08 18.41 16.43
C GLY A 67 8.53 18.77 16.17
N GLY A 68 9.00 19.92 16.63
CA GLY A 68 10.41 20.27 16.52
C GLY A 68 11.31 19.61 17.57
N LEU A 69 10.75 19.14 18.69
CA LEU A 69 11.52 18.63 19.82
C LEU A 69 10.97 17.28 20.29
N LEU A 70 11.81 16.27 20.31
CA LEU A 70 11.49 14.97 20.90
C LEU A 70 12.11 14.86 22.29
N TYR A 71 11.30 14.54 23.29
CA TYR A 71 11.72 14.38 24.67
C TYR A 71 11.40 12.98 25.19
N ALA A 72 12.38 12.32 25.80
CA ALA A 72 12.18 11.09 26.56
C ALA A 72 12.14 11.42 28.06
N PRO A 73 10.96 11.33 28.71
CA PRO A 73 10.82 11.63 30.14
C PRO A 73 11.70 10.76 31.04
N ASP A 74 11.93 9.52 30.61
CA ASP A 74 12.89 8.62 31.20
C ASP A 74 14.32 9.03 30.81
N GLY A 75 15.10 9.43 31.81
CA GLY A 75 16.45 9.96 31.61
C GLY A 75 16.51 11.45 31.25
N GLY A 76 15.41 12.05 30.79
CA GLY A 76 15.32 13.48 30.49
C GLY A 76 16.05 13.88 29.19
N ASP A 77 16.13 12.97 28.23
CA ASP A 77 16.81 13.18 26.94
C ASP A 77 15.99 14.13 26.05
N ARG A 78 16.62 15.21 25.60
CA ARG A 78 16.05 16.22 24.70
C ARG A 78 16.76 16.15 23.35
N ARG A 79 16.00 15.88 22.30
CA ARG A 79 16.51 15.75 20.93
C ARG A 79 15.77 16.73 20.00
N PRO A 80 16.39 17.88 19.67
CA PRO A 80 15.91 18.73 18.60
C PRO A 80 15.83 17.95 17.28
N LEU A 81 14.72 18.07 16.57
CA LEU A 81 14.47 17.45 15.26
C LEU A 81 14.70 18.41 14.10
N ALA A 82 14.90 19.70 14.39
CA ALA A 82 15.19 20.72 13.40
C ALA A 82 16.16 21.77 13.95
N THR A 83 16.75 22.54 13.03
CA THR A 83 17.63 23.65 13.37
C THR A 83 16.81 24.76 14.05
N PRO A 84 17.22 25.27 15.22
CA PRO A 84 16.47 26.30 15.93
C PRO A 84 16.34 27.60 15.13
N PRO A 85 15.23 28.36 15.28
CA PRO A 85 15.15 29.72 14.79
C PRO A 85 16.31 30.57 15.35
N PRO A 86 16.92 31.45 14.53
CA PRO A 86 18.03 32.27 14.99
C PRO A 86 17.65 33.12 16.20
N PRO A 87 18.50 33.22 17.25
CA PRO A 87 18.23 34.03 18.44
C PRO A 87 17.91 35.51 18.13
N GLU A 88 18.43 36.02 17.01
CA GLU A 88 18.17 37.36 16.49
C GLU A 88 16.69 37.62 16.21
N LEU A 89 15.92 36.60 15.79
CA LEU A 89 14.49 36.73 15.56
C LEU A 89 13.77 37.08 16.87
N ALA A 90 14.02 36.31 17.93
CA ALA A 90 13.39 36.57 19.22
C ALA A 90 13.87 37.90 19.82
N ALA A 91 15.14 38.28 19.62
CA ALA A 91 15.63 39.60 20.04
C ALA A 91 14.91 40.74 19.30
N ARG A 92 14.79 40.65 17.98
CA ARG A 92 14.12 41.63 17.12
C ARG A 92 12.65 41.85 17.50
N LEU A 93 11.93 40.77 17.79
CA LEU A 93 10.53 40.82 18.21
C LEU A 93 10.38 41.47 19.60
N ARG A 94 11.28 41.16 20.55
CA ARG A 94 11.30 41.84 21.85
C ARG A 94 11.57 43.34 21.72
N ASP A 95 12.49 43.73 20.85
CA ASP A 95 12.79 45.15 20.59
C ASP A 95 11.59 45.90 20.00
N GLU A 96 10.70 45.19 19.31
CA GLU A 96 9.42 45.71 18.81
C GLU A 96 8.29 45.74 19.85
N GLY A 97 8.54 45.29 21.07
CA GLY A 97 7.53 45.23 22.12
C GLY A 97 6.55 44.07 21.97
N VAL A 98 6.88 43.03 21.18
CA VAL A 98 6.07 41.82 21.09
C VAL A 98 6.14 41.07 22.42
N THR A 99 5.05 41.16 23.18
CA THR A 99 4.87 40.46 24.45
C THR A 99 3.42 40.00 24.56
N PRO A 100 3.13 38.80 25.09
CA PRO A 100 4.08 37.80 25.57
C PRO A 100 4.75 37.00 24.44
N LEU A 101 6.08 36.84 24.52
CA LEU A 101 6.93 36.08 23.60
C LEU A 101 7.67 34.98 24.36
N GLY A 102 7.53 33.73 23.90
CA GLY A 102 8.31 32.58 24.33
C GLY A 102 9.31 32.18 23.25
N ALA A 103 10.51 31.74 23.66
CA ALA A 103 11.48 31.08 22.79
C ALA A 103 11.85 29.73 23.42
N GLY A 104 11.48 28.64 22.74
CA GLY A 104 11.81 27.28 23.11
C GLY A 104 13.13 26.84 22.47
N GLU A 105 13.34 25.53 22.39
CA GLU A 105 14.55 24.99 21.75
C GLU A 105 14.51 25.14 20.23
N VAL A 106 13.34 25.06 19.60
CA VAL A 106 13.13 25.06 18.15
C VAL A 106 11.90 25.87 17.71
N ILE A 107 11.18 26.47 18.66
CA ILE A 107 10.03 27.34 18.40
C ILE A 107 10.22 28.75 18.95
N VAL A 108 9.70 29.75 18.25
CA VAL A 108 9.43 31.07 18.80
C VAL A 108 7.93 31.31 18.73
N ALA A 109 7.27 31.60 19.86
CA ALA A 109 5.82 31.70 19.91
C ALA A 109 5.33 32.97 20.62
N THR A 110 4.28 33.57 20.09
CA THR A 110 3.53 34.66 20.73
C THR A 110 2.20 34.12 21.25
N ARG A 111 1.74 34.57 22.43
CA ARG A 111 0.41 34.15 22.95
C ARG A 111 -0.74 35.07 22.51
N GLU A 112 -0.42 36.13 21.77
CA GLU A 112 -1.36 37.08 21.17
C GLU A 112 -1.05 37.23 19.67
N PRO A 113 -2.01 37.72 18.86
CA PRO A 113 -1.80 37.94 17.43
C PRO A 113 -0.77 39.06 17.21
N HIS A 114 0.44 38.66 16.81
CA HIS A 114 1.54 39.55 16.42
C HIS A 114 2.10 39.14 15.04
N ASP A 115 1.24 38.59 14.19
CA ASP A 115 1.58 37.99 12.90
C ASP A 115 2.25 39.00 11.96
N ALA A 116 1.78 40.25 11.93
CA ALA A 116 2.38 41.30 11.11
C ALA A 116 3.85 41.57 11.52
N GLN A 117 4.12 41.68 12.81
CA GLN A 117 5.47 41.89 13.34
C GLN A 117 6.37 40.66 13.09
N VAL A 118 5.83 39.46 13.31
CA VAL A 118 6.53 38.19 13.03
C VAL A 118 6.95 38.09 11.56
N LEU A 119 6.01 38.31 10.64
CA LEU A 119 6.27 38.26 9.21
C LEU A 119 7.27 39.34 8.76
N ALA A 120 7.17 40.55 9.31
CA ALA A 120 8.13 41.62 9.07
C ALA A 120 9.55 41.23 9.53
N ALA A 121 9.69 40.71 10.75
CA ALA A 121 10.98 40.29 11.30
C ALA A 121 11.62 39.14 10.50
N ILE A 122 10.84 38.13 10.10
CA ILE A 122 11.29 37.03 9.24
C ILE A 122 11.82 37.59 7.91
N ARG A 123 11.09 38.52 7.29
CA ARG A 123 11.47 39.14 6.01
C ARG A 123 12.71 40.00 6.11
N GLU A 124 12.82 40.83 7.16
CA GLU A 124 13.98 41.71 7.40
C GLU A 124 15.26 40.92 7.62
N LEU A 125 15.15 39.79 8.33
CA LEU A 125 16.28 38.92 8.65
C LEU A 125 16.60 37.92 7.52
N GLY A 126 15.78 37.85 6.47
CA GLY A 126 15.97 36.92 5.34
C GLY A 126 15.85 35.45 5.73
N LEU A 127 14.93 35.13 6.65
CA LEU A 127 14.77 33.79 7.19
C LEU A 127 13.72 32.99 6.41
N GLU A 128 13.97 31.70 6.22
CA GLU A 128 13.03 30.74 5.63
C GLU A 128 12.32 29.95 6.74
N LEU A 129 11.44 30.64 7.47
CA LEU A 129 10.68 30.06 8.58
C LEU A 129 9.19 30.05 8.24
N GLN A 130 8.49 29.03 8.74
CA GLN A 130 7.04 28.92 8.60
C GLN A 130 6.35 29.53 9.83
N VAL A 131 5.15 30.06 9.60
CA VAL A 131 4.28 30.63 10.63
C VAL A 131 3.03 29.76 10.75
N ILE A 132 2.77 29.25 11.95
CA ILE A 132 1.62 28.43 12.29
C ILE A 132 0.72 29.22 13.24
N TYR A 133 -0.58 29.21 12.97
CA TYR A 133 -1.60 29.83 13.82
C TYR A 133 -2.26 28.77 14.69
N ASN A 134 -2.46 29.08 15.98
CA ASN A 134 -3.20 28.20 16.89
C ASN A 134 -4.02 29.04 17.88
N LYS A 135 -5.34 29.07 17.74
CA LYS A 135 -6.28 29.76 18.66
C LYS A 135 -5.84 31.20 19.01
N GLY A 136 -5.26 31.94 18.05
CA GLY A 136 -4.78 33.33 18.22
C GLY A 136 -3.29 33.49 18.57
N ALA A 137 -2.58 32.41 18.92
CA ALA A 137 -1.13 32.38 19.05
C ALA A 137 -0.45 32.27 17.68
N VAL A 138 0.73 32.86 17.55
CA VAL A 138 1.58 32.76 16.35
C VAL A 138 2.84 32.00 16.72
N MET A 139 3.08 30.90 16.02
CA MET A 139 4.18 29.97 16.26
C MET A 139 5.12 29.97 15.05
N VAL A 140 6.39 30.24 15.28
CA VAL A 140 7.43 30.32 14.25
C VAL A 140 8.37 29.14 14.38
N LEU A 141 8.46 28.35 13.31
CA LEU A 141 9.19 27.09 13.26
C LEU A 141 10.01 27.01 11.96
N PRO A 142 11.02 26.14 11.90
CA PRO A 142 11.66 25.77 10.64
C PRO A 142 10.65 25.15 9.67
N ALA A 143 10.85 25.37 8.36
CA ALA A 143 9.99 24.78 7.33
C ALA A 143 9.95 23.26 7.44
N GLY A 144 8.75 22.67 7.27
CA GLY A 144 8.53 21.23 7.32
C GLY A 144 8.33 20.65 8.72
N VAL A 145 8.56 21.42 9.80
CA VAL A 145 8.35 20.95 11.18
C VAL A 145 6.86 20.99 11.54
N THR A 146 6.27 19.82 11.75
CA THR A 146 4.85 19.68 12.13
C THR A 146 4.67 18.61 13.20
N LYS A 147 3.52 18.61 13.87
CA LYS A 147 3.12 17.53 14.80
C LYS A 147 3.22 16.15 14.13
N ALA A 148 2.85 16.05 12.85
CA ALA A 148 2.98 14.83 12.06
C ALA A 148 4.44 14.37 11.91
N THR A 149 5.36 15.27 11.53
CA THR A 149 6.79 14.92 11.41
C THR A 149 7.42 14.56 12.75
N GLY A 150 6.98 15.21 13.84
CA GLY A 150 7.42 14.87 15.20
C GLY A 150 6.89 13.52 15.66
N LEU A 151 5.63 13.18 15.33
CA LEU A 151 5.08 11.84 15.53
C LEU A 151 5.87 10.80 14.75
N ALA A 152 6.17 11.04 13.47
CA ALA A 152 6.97 10.12 12.67
C ALA A 152 8.34 9.82 13.31
N ALA A 153 9.04 10.85 13.81
CA ALA A 153 10.29 10.66 14.55
C ALA A 153 10.12 9.89 15.87
N ALA A 154 8.98 10.04 16.55
CA ALA A 154 8.65 9.26 17.75
C ALA A 154 8.38 7.79 17.41
N LEU A 155 7.64 7.52 16.34
CA LEU A 155 7.33 6.18 15.83
C LEU A 155 8.60 5.43 15.44
N GLU A 156 9.51 6.09 14.71
CA GLU A 156 10.82 5.56 14.36
C GLU A 156 11.63 5.18 15.61
N ARG A 157 11.69 6.07 16.60
CA ARG A 157 12.43 5.80 17.86
C ARG A 157 11.84 4.63 18.66
N LEU A 158 10.53 4.39 18.54
CA LEU A 158 9.82 3.32 19.24
C LEU A 158 9.72 2.01 18.43
N ASN A 159 10.16 2.01 17.16
CA ASN A 159 9.95 0.91 16.22
C ASN A 159 8.47 0.49 16.09
N VAL A 160 7.57 1.47 16.14
CA VAL A 160 6.12 1.25 15.98
C VAL A 160 5.69 1.83 14.63
N SER A 161 4.81 1.11 13.93
CA SER A 161 4.25 1.55 12.65
C SER A 161 3.17 2.61 12.83
N ALA A 162 3.05 3.54 11.88
CA ALA A 162 1.91 4.43 11.75
C ALA A 162 0.58 3.64 11.66
N HIS A 163 0.61 2.49 10.97
CA HIS A 163 -0.53 1.57 10.83
C HIS A 163 -0.95 0.86 12.14
N SER A 164 -0.15 1.00 13.20
CA SER A 164 -0.44 0.50 14.55
C SER A 164 -0.70 1.64 15.54
N THR A 165 -0.94 2.85 15.05
CA THR A 165 -1.07 4.06 15.86
C THR A 165 -2.49 4.62 15.78
N VAL A 166 -3.02 5.02 16.93
CA VAL A 166 -4.21 5.85 17.05
C VAL A 166 -3.77 7.24 17.47
N ALA A 167 -4.28 8.27 16.81
CA ALA A 167 -4.01 9.66 17.18
C ALA A 167 -5.31 10.37 17.59
N VAL A 168 -5.26 11.21 18.63
CA VAL A 168 -6.43 11.98 19.10
C VAL A 168 -6.11 13.47 19.26
N GLY A 169 -7.00 14.34 18.78
CA GLY A 169 -6.83 15.80 18.78
C GLY A 169 -8.14 16.60 18.76
N ASP A 170 -8.04 17.94 18.72
CA ASP A 170 -9.20 18.86 18.78
C ASP A 170 -9.18 20.05 17.80
N ALA A 171 -8.01 20.47 17.32
CA ALA A 171 -7.82 21.78 16.65
C ALA A 171 -7.34 21.69 15.19
N GLU A 172 -7.26 22.83 14.48
CA GLU A 172 -6.91 22.86 13.05
C GLU A 172 -5.49 22.35 12.76
N ASN A 173 -4.55 22.51 13.69
CA ASN A 173 -3.18 22.05 13.52
C ASN A 173 -3.02 20.53 13.74
N ASP A 174 -4.11 19.81 14.06
CA ASP A 174 -4.10 18.37 14.27
C ASP A 174 -4.42 17.55 13.01
N HIS A 175 -4.97 18.13 11.94
CA HIS A 175 -5.36 17.38 10.73
C HIS A 175 -4.24 16.48 10.19
N ALA A 176 -3.05 17.05 9.94
CA ALA A 176 -1.91 16.28 9.44
C ALA A 176 -1.39 15.25 10.47
N PHE A 177 -1.54 15.54 11.76
CA PHE A 177 -1.14 14.64 12.84
C PHE A 177 -2.08 13.44 12.96
N LEU A 178 -3.39 13.65 12.86
CA LEU A 178 -4.37 12.57 12.89
C LEU A 178 -4.30 11.73 11.62
N ALA A 179 -4.16 12.36 10.44
CA ALA A 179 -4.03 11.66 9.16
C ALA A 179 -2.75 10.82 9.03
N ALA A 180 -1.70 11.16 9.80
CA ALA A 180 -0.45 10.39 9.84
C ALA A 180 -0.57 9.09 10.65
N ALA A 181 -1.63 8.91 11.43
CA ALA A 181 -1.92 7.66 12.13
C ALA A 181 -2.85 6.76 11.30
N GLU A 182 -2.90 5.47 11.63
CA GLU A 182 -3.88 4.55 11.05
C GLU A 182 -5.31 4.99 11.32
N CYS A 183 -5.55 5.43 12.57
CA CYS A 183 -6.84 5.86 13.07
C CYS A 183 -6.74 7.26 13.70
N GLY A 184 -7.37 8.24 13.06
CA GLY A 184 -7.53 9.60 13.55
C GLY A 184 -8.83 9.76 14.34
N VAL A 185 -8.73 10.29 15.55
CA VAL A 185 -9.86 10.42 16.48
C VAL A 185 -10.05 11.86 16.93
N ALA A 186 -11.28 12.35 16.95
CA ALA A 186 -11.62 13.66 17.49
C ALA A 186 -12.36 13.55 18.83
N VAL A 187 -12.01 14.40 19.80
CA VAL A 187 -12.80 14.57 21.04
C VAL A 187 -14.08 15.38 20.78
N ALA A 188 -15.06 15.29 21.68
CA ALA A 188 -16.37 15.92 21.49
C ALA A 188 -16.31 17.47 21.39
N ASN A 189 -15.32 18.11 21.99
CA ASN A 189 -15.10 19.56 21.88
C ASN A 189 -14.23 19.98 20.68
N ALA A 190 -13.85 19.03 19.81
CA ALA A 190 -13.08 19.33 18.61
C ALA A 190 -13.85 20.20 17.61
N LEU A 191 -13.10 20.91 16.78
CA LEU A 191 -13.65 21.74 15.71
C LEU A 191 -14.45 20.91 14.70
N PRO A 192 -15.56 21.44 14.14
CA PRO A 192 -16.38 20.71 13.17
C PRO A 192 -15.59 20.20 11.97
N ALA A 193 -14.71 21.04 11.39
CA ALA A 193 -13.89 20.67 10.24
C ALA A 193 -12.95 19.48 10.54
N LEU A 194 -12.43 19.37 11.77
CA LEU A 194 -11.58 18.25 12.18
C LEU A 194 -12.39 16.95 12.26
N LYS A 195 -13.56 17.01 12.90
CA LYS A 195 -14.46 15.85 13.07
C LYS A 195 -14.90 15.23 11.76
N GLU A 196 -15.08 16.04 10.72
CA GLU A 196 -15.45 15.57 9.37
C GLU A 196 -14.35 14.72 8.71
N THR A 197 -13.10 14.85 9.15
CA THR A 197 -11.95 14.14 8.59
C THR A 197 -11.45 12.98 9.46
N CYS A 198 -12.03 12.79 10.65
CA CYS A 198 -11.61 11.73 11.57
C CYS A 198 -12.40 10.45 11.36
N ASP A 199 -11.76 9.30 11.61
CA ASP A 199 -12.37 7.98 11.53
C ASP A 199 -13.37 7.73 12.66
N LEU A 200 -13.14 8.39 13.80
CA LEU A 200 -13.99 8.30 14.98
C LEU A 200 -14.13 9.65 15.69
N VAL A 201 -15.35 9.96 16.10
CA VAL A 201 -15.66 11.11 16.97
C VAL A 201 -16.18 10.58 18.30
N LEU A 202 -15.50 10.91 19.39
CA LEU A 202 -15.81 10.45 20.73
C LEU A 202 -16.96 11.26 21.35
N ALA A 203 -17.64 10.68 22.35
CA ALA A 203 -18.69 11.35 23.09
C ALA A 203 -18.14 12.30 24.18
N GLY A 204 -16.98 11.96 24.77
CA GLY A 204 -16.32 12.74 25.82
C GLY A 204 -15.54 13.95 25.30
N GLU A 205 -15.53 15.04 26.08
CA GLU A 205 -14.68 16.21 25.85
C GLU A 205 -13.33 16.04 26.55
N ALA A 206 -12.27 16.57 25.93
CA ALA A 206 -10.91 16.58 26.48
C ALA A 206 -10.54 15.23 27.13
N GLY A 207 -10.01 15.25 28.35
CA GLY A 207 -9.55 14.05 29.05
C GLY A 207 -10.62 12.98 29.26
N GLU A 208 -11.92 13.32 29.23
CA GLU A 208 -12.99 12.31 29.27
C GLU A 208 -13.07 11.51 27.96
N GLY A 209 -12.86 12.18 26.82
CA GLY A 209 -12.75 11.52 25.52
C GLY A 209 -11.50 10.64 25.45
N VAL A 210 -10.34 11.12 25.91
CA VAL A 210 -9.13 10.30 25.95
C VAL A 210 -9.31 9.05 26.83
N ARG A 211 -10.06 9.16 27.93
CA ARG A 211 -10.44 8.00 28.76
C ARG A 211 -11.33 7.02 28.00
N GLU A 212 -12.37 7.51 27.33
CA GLU A 212 -13.26 6.70 26.48
C GLU A 212 -12.47 5.94 25.42
N LEU A 213 -11.55 6.62 24.73
CA LEU A 213 -10.67 5.99 23.74
C LEU A 213 -9.78 4.90 24.34
N ALA A 214 -9.17 5.16 25.49
CA ALA A 214 -8.36 4.16 26.18
C ALA A 214 -9.19 2.92 26.56
N GLU A 215 -10.47 3.09 26.91
CA GLU A 215 -11.38 1.99 27.19
C GLU A 215 -11.72 1.18 25.93
N LEU A 216 -11.99 1.84 24.80
CA LEU A 216 -12.22 1.18 23.50
C LEU A 216 -11.01 0.36 23.03
N MET A 217 -9.79 0.89 23.25
CA MET A 217 -8.56 0.15 22.96
C MET A 217 -8.41 -1.08 23.86
N LEU A 218 -8.66 -0.93 25.17
CA LEU A 218 -8.53 -2.02 26.14
C LEU A 218 -9.57 -3.12 25.97
N SER A 219 -10.79 -2.78 25.55
CA SER A 219 -11.86 -3.76 25.30
C SER A 219 -11.69 -4.49 23.97
N GLY A 220 -10.91 -3.94 23.04
CA GLY A 220 -10.76 -4.44 21.68
C GLY A 220 -11.86 -3.96 20.72
N GLU A 221 -12.81 -3.15 21.19
CA GLU A 221 -13.87 -2.58 20.34
C GLU A 221 -13.29 -1.71 19.22
N LEU A 222 -12.18 -1.01 19.48
CA LEU A 222 -11.52 -0.21 18.45
C LEU A 222 -10.88 -1.08 17.35
N ASP A 223 -10.49 -2.33 17.64
CA ASP A 223 -9.92 -3.24 16.65
C ASP A 223 -10.94 -3.61 15.55
N GLU A 224 -12.24 -3.53 15.87
CA GLU A 224 -13.36 -3.80 14.95
C GLU A 224 -13.74 -2.59 14.09
N LEU A 225 -13.14 -1.42 14.32
CA LEU A 225 -13.41 -0.23 13.53
C LEU A 225 -12.88 -0.41 12.10
N GLU A 226 -13.80 -0.35 11.14
CA GLU A 226 -13.47 -0.36 9.71
C GLU A 226 -13.01 1.04 9.28
N ILE A 227 -11.80 1.12 8.73
CA ILE A 227 -11.19 2.37 8.27
C ILE A 227 -11.08 2.31 6.75
N VAL A 228 -12.19 2.68 6.10
CA VAL A 228 -12.42 2.43 4.66
C VAL A 228 -11.36 3.11 3.78
N ASP A 229 -10.90 4.30 4.18
CA ASP A 229 -9.88 5.06 3.44
C ASP A 229 -8.51 4.35 3.39
N ARG A 230 -8.28 3.38 4.28
CA ARG A 230 -7.07 2.54 4.31
C ARG A 230 -7.21 1.26 3.51
N HIS A 231 -8.36 0.98 2.89
CA HIS A 231 -8.55 -0.23 2.12
C HIS A 231 -7.73 -0.22 0.82
N ILE A 232 -7.12 -1.36 0.51
CA ILE A 232 -6.28 -1.58 -0.66
C ILE A 232 -7.15 -1.96 -1.86
N LEU A 233 -6.98 -1.24 -2.97
CA LEU A 233 -7.69 -1.51 -4.21
C LEU A 233 -7.27 -2.87 -4.79
N LEU A 234 -8.25 -3.76 -4.99
CA LEU A 234 -8.07 -5.03 -5.68
C LEU A 234 -8.42 -4.90 -7.17
N GLY A 235 -9.59 -4.33 -7.48
CA GLY A 235 -10.15 -4.40 -8.83
C GLY A 235 -11.43 -3.59 -9.01
N HIS A 236 -12.02 -3.68 -10.19
CA HIS A 236 -13.31 -3.08 -10.54
C HIS A 236 -14.34 -4.17 -10.80
N ARG A 237 -15.62 -3.90 -10.51
CA ARG A 237 -16.69 -4.86 -10.80
C ARG A 237 -17.07 -4.83 -12.28
N ASP A 238 -17.43 -5.99 -12.83
CA ASP A 238 -17.95 -6.09 -14.20
C ASP A 238 -19.35 -5.41 -14.28
N GLY A 239 -19.42 -4.22 -14.90
CA GLY A 239 -20.63 -3.41 -15.18
C GLY A 239 -20.69 -2.11 -14.33
N ASP A 240 -20.56 -0.89 -14.87
CA ASP A 240 -21.16 -0.32 -16.08
C ASP A 240 -20.08 0.28 -17.01
N SER A 241 -19.75 -0.42 -18.10
CA SER A 241 -18.95 0.15 -19.18
C SER A 241 -19.87 1.04 -20.04
N ALA A 242 -20.03 2.30 -19.67
CA ALA A 242 -20.46 3.30 -20.64
C ALA A 242 -19.37 3.37 -21.71
N ALA A 243 -19.67 2.84 -22.90
CA ALA A 243 -18.82 3.00 -24.07
C ALA A 243 -18.52 4.50 -24.30
N PRO A 244 -17.30 4.89 -24.68
CA PRO A 244 -17.07 6.24 -25.15
C PRO A 244 -17.77 6.38 -26.51
N ASP A 245 -18.92 7.06 -26.53
CA ASP A 245 -19.59 7.46 -27.77
C ASP A 245 -18.66 8.43 -28.53
N ALA A 246 -17.78 7.88 -29.36
CA ALA A 246 -17.09 8.58 -30.41
C ALA A 246 -18.07 8.80 -31.57
N ALA A 247 -19.02 9.72 -31.40
CA ALA A 247 -19.78 10.30 -32.50
C ALA A 247 -19.43 11.79 -32.58
N GLY A 248 -18.43 12.11 -33.41
CA GLY A 248 -18.14 13.49 -33.78
C GLY A 248 -19.35 14.16 -34.44
N PRO A 249 -19.55 15.48 -34.28
CA PRO A 249 -20.69 16.14 -34.89
C PRO A 249 -20.48 16.23 -36.41
N ALA A 250 -21.34 15.55 -37.16
CA ALA A 250 -21.52 15.78 -38.57
C ALA A 250 -22.27 17.12 -38.75
N GLU A 251 -21.58 18.11 -39.30
CA GLU A 251 -22.22 19.20 -40.01
C GLU A 251 -22.98 18.62 -41.21
N ASP A 252 -24.28 18.87 -41.32
CA ASP A 252 -24.83 19.34 -42.59
C ASP A 252 -26.24 19.93 -42.48
N ARG A 253 -26.46 20.90 -43.36
CA ARG A 253 -27.58 21.83 -43.46
C ARG A 253 -28.83 21.19 -44.07
N GLU A 254 -30.01 21.71 -43.72
CA GLU A 254 -31.10 22.18 -44.62
C GLU A 254 -32.37 22.45 -43.79
N GLY A 255 -32.91 23.68 -43.79
CA GLY A 255 -34.16 24.02 -44.51
C GLY A 255 -35.41 23.55 -43.71
N GLY A 256 -36.22 24.38 -43.07
CA GLY A 256 -36.91 25.56 -43.57
C GLY A 256 -38.41 25.45 -43.21
N ASP A 257 -39.01 26.61 -42.93
CA ASP A 257 -40.45 26.93 -42.94
C ASP A 257 -41.35 26.52 -41.75
N GLY A 258 -42.27 27.44 -41.40
CA GLY A 258 -43.58 27.02 -40.91
C GLY A 258 -44.20 27.70 -39.68
N ARG A 259 -44.31 29.04 -39.68
CA ARG A 259 -45.54 29.81 -39.37
C ARG A 259 -46.40 29.52 -38.10
N ARG A 260 -46.63 30.63 -37.36
CA ARG A 260 -47.95 31.22 -36.93
C ARG A 260 -48.79 30.40 -35.92
N GLU A 261 -49.64 30.93 -35.04
CA GLU A 261 -50.39 32.19 -34.95
C GLU A 261 -51.07 32.25 -33.56
N THR A 262 -51.01 33.42 -32.90
CA THR A 262 -52.13 34.16 -32.24
C THR A 262 -52.96 33.64 -31.04
N GLY A 263 -53.32 34.62 -30.19
CA GLY A 263 -54.54 34.67 -29.34
C GLY A 263 -54.19 35.08 -27.90
N ASP A 264 -54.12 36.36 -27.55
CA ASP A 264 -55.21 37.33 -27.29
C ASP A 264 -56.06 37.01 -26.05
N GLY A 265 -56.27 38.00 -25.17
CA GLY A 265 -57.15 37.87 -24.01
C GLY A 265 -56.76 38.71 -22.78
N ALA A 266 -57.21 39.96 -22.78
CA ALA A 266 -56.97 40.96 -21.75
C ALA A 266 -57.75 40.79 -20.43
N ASP A 267 -57.28 41.57 -19.44
CA ASP A 267 -58.07 42.37 -18.49
C ASP A 267 -58.31 41.79 -17.08
N ARG A 268 -57.61 42.35 -16.06
CA ARG A 268 -58.19 43.30 -15.10
C ARG A 268 -57.20 43.78 -14.04
N ARG A 269 -57.38 45.06 -13.70
CA ARG A 269 -56.65 45.92 -12.76
C ARG A 269 -56.82 45.51 -11.29
N GLY A 270 -55.82 45.81 -10.48
CA GLY A 270 -55.89 45.90 -9.03
C GLY A 270 -54.56 46.32 -8.43
N ASP A 271 -54.51 47.55 -7.93
CA ASP A 271 -53.35 48.27 -7.40
C ASP A 271 -52.63 47.56 -6.23
N ALA A 272 -51.31 47.71 -6.17
CA ALA A 272 -50.58 48.43 -5.09
C ALA A 272 -49.15 47.90 -4.88
N GLU A 273 -48.19 48.77 -5.19
CA GLU A 273 -46.94 49.03 -4.47
C GLU A 273 -46.11 47.84 -3.94
N ARG A 274 -44.97 47.59 -4.60
CA ARG A 274 -43.66 47.43 -3.93
C ARG A 274 -42.54 47.69 -4.93
N GLN A 275 -41.62 48.56 -4.51
CA GLN A 275 -40.37 48.90 -5.18
C GLN A 275 -39.44 47.69 -5.16
N ASP A 276 -38.97 47.26 -6.33
CA ASP A 276 -37.54 47.05 -6.55
C ASP A 276 -37.27 47.00 -8.07
N GLY A 277 -36.27 47.76 -8.52
CA GLY A 277 -35.86 47.89 -9.91
C GLY A 277 -34.41 48.36 -9.92
N THR A 278 -33.47 47.43 -10.09
CA THR A 278 -32.77 47.14 -11.36
C THR A 278 -31.84 48.26 -11.81
N ASP A 279 -30.53 48.00 -11.83
CA ASP A 279 -29.82 47.55 -13.04
C ASP A 279 -28.29 47.62 -12.86
N ARG A 280 -27.64 46.49 -13.22
CA ARG A 280 -26.47 46.32 -14.13
C ARG A 280 -25.23 47.21 -13.92
N GLU A 281 -23.99 46.80 -14.12
CA GLU A 281 -23.27 45.59 -14.57
C GLU A 281 -21.79 46.01 -14.46
N ALA A 282 -20.90 45.10 -14.07
CA ALA A 282 -19.55 44.89 -14.61
C ALA A 282 -18.66 44.13 -13.59
N ASP A 283 -18.55 42.81 -13.78
CA ASP A 283 -17.34 42.07 -14.14
C ASP A 283 -15.99 42.56 -13.58
N ALA A 284 -15.05 41.73 -13.15
CA ALA A 284 -14.91 40.28 -13.03
C ALA A 284 -13.58 40.06 -12.29
N GLU A 285 -13.46 39.03 -11.48
CA GLU A 285 -12.22 38.24 -11.29
C GLU A 285 -12.40 37.20 -10.17
N ARG A 286 -12.09 35.94 -10.52
CA ARG A 286 -11.72 34.80 -9.66
C ARG A 286 -12.88 33.94 -9.15
N GLU A 287 -13.38 33.09 -10.05
CA GLU A 287 -13.68 31.70 -9.71
C GLU A 287 -12.41 30.87 -9.99
N ASP A 288 -11.87 30.27 -8.92
CA ASP A 288 -11.08 29.04 -8.91
C ASP A 288 -11.24 28.51 -7.47
N GLY A 289 -12.48 28.10 -7.17
CA GLY A 289 -12.79 27.31 -5.99
C GLY A 289 -12.56 25.85 -6.37
N ALA A 290 -11.65 25.18 -5.68
CA ALA A 290 -11.44 23.76 -5.76
C ALA A 290 -12.75 23.04 -5.36
N GLU A 291 -13.54 22.71 -6.37
CA GLU A 291 -14.59 21.72 -6.26
C GLU A 291 -13.91 20.37 -5.97
N ARG A 292 -14.30 19.78 -4.84
CA ARG A 292 -13.99 18.39 -4.53
C ARG A 292 -14.59 17.56 -5.66
N GLU A 293 -13.73 16.88 -6.43
CA GLU A 293 -14.16 15.80 -7.31
C GLU A 293 -14.57 14.61 -6.43
N ASP A 294 -15.79 14.67 -5.89
CA ASP A 294 -16.55 13.46 -5.59
C ASP A 294 -16.95 12.84 -6.94
N GLY A 295 -16.02 12.07 -7.52
CA GLY A 295 -16.23 11.29 -8.73
C GLY A 295 -17.17 10.13 -8.48
N ALA A 296 -18.47 10.37 -8.60
CA ALA A 296 -19.45 9.30 -8.77
C ALA A 296 -19.35 8.74 -10.20
N ASP A 297 -19.10 7.44 -10.27
CA ASP A 297 -19.54 6.47 -11.30
C ASP A 297 -18.62 6.14 -12.50
N ALA A 298 -17.75 5.14 -12.29
CA ALA A 298 -17.31 4.17 -13.30
C ALA A 298 -16.94 2.82 -12.61
N GLY A 299 -17.85 1.84 -12.58
CA GLY A 299 -17.55 0.41 -12.32
C GLY A 299 -17.11 0.00 -10.89
N ARG A 300 -17.69 0.62 -9.85
CA ARG A 300 -17.59 0.30 -8.40
C ARG A 300 -16.36 -0.49 -7.95
N GLU A 301 -15.29 0.23 -7.56
CA GLU A 301 -14.08 -0.31 -6.95
C GLU A 301 -14.34 -1.38 -5.88
N VAL A 302 -13.55 -2.44 -5.90
CA VAL A 302 -13.49 -3.48 -4.88
C VAL A 302 -12.19 -3.30 -4.11
N ARG A 303 -12.30 -3.01 -2.81
CA ARG A 303 -11.16 -2.76 -1.92
C ARG A 303 -11.16 -3.75 -0.76
N LEU A 304 -9.98 -4.13 -0.31
CA LEU A 304 -9.76 -5.10 0.77
C LEU A 304 -9.20 -4.41 2.01
N PRO A 305 -9.67 -4.76 3.22
CA PRO A 305 -9.06 -4.24 4.44
C PRO A 305 -7.61 -4.75 4.56
N PRO A 306 -6.65 -3.88 4.93
CA PRO A 306 -5.25 -4.28 5.09
C PRO A 306 -5.00 -5.01 6.43
N TYR A 307 -5.99 -5.06 7.32
CA TYR A 307 -5.88 -5.67 8.64
C TYR A 307 -7.00 -6.67 8.90
N GLY A 308 -6.69 -7.77 9.57
CA GLY A 308 -7.65 -8.77 10.03
C GLY A 308 -8.24 -9.65 8.93
N LEU A 309 -7.66 -9.62 7.72
CA LEU A 309 -8.17 -10.34 6.57
C LEU A 309 -7.48 -11.70 6.40
N GLY A 310 -8.27 -12.78 6.40
CA GLY A 310 -7.82 -14.10 5.99
C GLY A 310 -8.09 -14.33 4.50
N LEU A 311 -7.13 -13.99 3.65
CA LEU A 311 -7.26 -14.06 2.20
C LEU A 311 -6.58 -15.33 1.64
N VAL A 312 -7.22 -15.99 0.68
CA VAL A 312 -6.55 -16.96 -0.19
C VAL A 312 -6.64 -16.54 -1.65
N VAL A 313 -5.53 -16.66 -2.39
CA VAL A 313 -5.46 -16.52 -3.85
C VAL A 313 -5.23 -17.91 -4.43
N THR A 314 -6.22 -18.44 -5.17
CA THR A 314 -6.20 -19.82 -5.64
C THR A 314 -6.60 -19.94 -7.11
N GLY A 315 -6.09 -20.98 -7.76
CA GLY A 315 -6.32 -21.27 -9.18
C GLY A 315 -5.21 -22.12 -9.79
N PRO A 316 -5.39 -22.66 -11.01
CA PRO A 316 -4.42 -23.55 -11.65
C PRO A 316 -3.00 -22.96 -11.79
N SER A 317 -1.99 -23.79 -12.02
CA SER A 317 -0.63 -23.26 -12.29
C SER A 317 -0.64 -22.37 -13.55
N GLY A 318 0.09 -21.25 -13.51
CA GLY A 318 0.14 -20.28 -14.61
C GLY A 318 -1.14 -19.46 -14.84
N SER A 319 -2.10 -19.48 -13.92
CA SER A 319 -3.40 -18.80 -14.08
C SER A 319 -3.42 -17.32 -13.69
N GLY A 320 -2.29 -16.74 -13.26
CA GLY A 320 -2.22 -15.35 -12.79
C GLY A 320 -2.29 -15.14 -11.27
N LYS A 321 -2.08 -16.19 -10.45
CA LYS A 321 -2.00 -16.05 -8.97
C LYS A 321 -0.89 -15.08 -8.56
N SER A 322 0.33 -15.33 -9.02
CA SER A 322 1.50 -14.49 -8.71
C SER A 322 1.30 -13.05 -9.19
N THR A 323 0.60 -12.85 -10.31
CA THR A 323 0.14 -11.53 -10.80
C THR A 323 -0.73 -10.83 -9.77
N ALA A 324 -1.85 -11.45 -9.37
CA ALA A 324 -2.79 -10.86 -8.42
C ALA A 324 -2.13 -10.59 -7.06
N THR A 325 -1.32 -11.52 -6.57
CA THR A 325 -0.58 -11.37 -5.31
C THR A 325 0.46 -10.24 -5.40
N THR A 326 1.22 -10.16 -6.49
CA THR A 326 2.23 -9.09 -6.68
C THR A 326 1.56 -7.72 -6.73
N ALA A 327 0.43 -7.60 -7.45
CA ALA A 327 -0.34 -6.35 -7.54
C ALA A 327 -0.88 -5.88 -6.19
N LEU A 328 -1.31 -6.80 -5.31
CA LEU A 328 -1.72 -6.48 -3.94
C LEU A 328 -0.53 -6.11 -3.05
N LEU A 329 0.55 -6.90 -3.11
CA LEU A 329 1.75 -6.67 -2.32
C LEU A 329 2.40 -5.31 -2.63
N GLU A 330 2.40 -4.91 -3.90
CA GLU A 330 2.90 -3.60 -4.35
C GLU A 330 2.14 -2.46 -3.68
N ARG A 331 0.81 -2.51 -3.71
CA ARG A 331 -0.03 -1.48 -3.09
C ARG A 331 0.12 -1.43 -1.58
N LEU A 332 0.29 -2.58 -0.93
CA LEU A 332 0.56 -2.65 0.50
C LEU A 332 1.89 -1.99 0.85
N VAL A 333 2.97 -2.32 0.13
CA VAL A 333 4.30 -1.76 0.36
C VAL A 333 4.36 -0.27 0.00
N GLU A 334 3.72 0.16 -1.10
CA GLU A 334 3.59 1.58 -1.46
C GLU A 334 2.80 2.40 -0.42
N ALA A 335 1.87 1.75 0.28
CA ALA A 335 1.11 2.34 1.38
C ALA A 335 1.79 2.14 2.74
N ASP A 336 3.08 1.79 2.79
CA ASP A 336 3.91 1.61 3.99
C ASP A 336 3.47 0.45 4.94
N TYR A 337 2.66 -0.49 4.45
CA TYR A 337 2.38 -1.72 5.18
C TYR A 337 3.56 -2.70 5.04
N GLN A 338 4.30 -2.88 6.15
CA GLN A 338 5.28 -3.96 6.30
C GLN A 338 4.67 -5.35 6.02
N CYS A 339 5.31 -6.07 5.10
CA CYS A 339 4.94 -7.42 4.68
C CYS A 339 6.08 -8.41 4.94
N VAL A 340 5.73 -9.64 5.29
CA VAL A 340 6.65 -10.79 5.24
C VAL A 340 6.10 -11.81 4.24
N VAL A 341 6.90 -12.15 3.23
CA VAL A 341 6.55 -13.13 2.20
C VAL A 341 7.37 -14.39 2.44
N ILE A 342 6.71 -15.52 2.66
CA ILE A 342 7.36 -16.83 2.74
C ILE A 342 7.21 -17.46 1.36
N ASP A 343 8.34 -17.64 0.69
CA ASP A 343 8.42 -17.95 -0.73
C ASP A 343 9.21 -19.24 -0.98
N PRO A 344 8.52 -20.38 -1.14
CA PRO A 344 9.19 -21.67 -1.35
C PRO A 344 9.81 -21.87 -2.73
N GLU A 345 9.43 -21.06 -3.73
CA GLU A 345 9.90 -21.18 -5.11
C GLU A 345 10.92 -20.10 -5.49
N GLY A 346 11.12 -19.08 -4.65
CA GLY A 346 12.04 -17.97 -4.89
C GLY A 346 11.51 -16.96 -5.91
N ASP A 347 10.21 -16.98 -6.16
CA ASP A 347 9.54 -16.18 -7.15
C ASP A 347 9.60 -14.67 -6.82
N TYR A 348 9.60 -14.29 -5.54
CA TYR A 348 9.52 -12.92 -5.04
C TYR A 348 10.88 -12.26 -4.79
N GLY A 349 12.00 -12.91 -5.18
CA GLY A 349 13.37 -12.44 -4.90
C GLY A 349 13.76 -11.11 -5.56
N GLU A 350 13.03 -10.62 -6.56
CA GLU A 350 13.30 -9.32 -7.22
C GLU A 350 12.26 -8.25 -6.91
N PHE A 351 11.39 -8.48 -5.92
CA PHE A 351 10.37 -7.51 -5.58
C PHE A 351 11.01 -6.20 -5.05
N PRO A 352 10.58 -5.01 -5.50
CA PRO A 352 11.19 -3.75 -5.06
C PRO A 352 10.82 -3.44 -3.61
N GLY A 353 11.75 -2.84 -2.86
CA GLY A 353 11.49 -2.38 -1.49
C GLY A 353 11.44 -3.48 -0.42
N VAL A 354 11.80 -4.73 -0.76
CA VAL A 354 11.94 -5.83 0.22
C VAL A 354 13.40 -6.25 0.39
N SER A 355 13.71 -6.78 1.56
CA SER A 355 14.96 -7.50 1.81
C SER A 355 14.74 -9.00 1.61
N VAL A 356 15.57 -9.65 0.80
CA VAL A 356 15.46 -11.10 0.55
C VAL A 356 16.43 -11.85 1.44
N LEU A 357 15.92 -12.89 2.11
CA LEU A 357 16.69 -13.81 2.93
C LEU A 357 16.61 -15.21 2.33
N GLY A 358 17.76 -15.83 2.11
CA GLY A 358 17.87 -17.17 1.53
C GLY A 358 18.07 -17.16 0.02
N ASP A 359 18.74 -18.20 -0.46
CA ASP A 359 19.04 -18.46 -1.87
C ASP A 359 19.24 -19.98 -2.08
N PRO A 360 19.51 -20.48 -3.30
CA PRO A 360 19.72 -21.91 -3.53
C PRO A 360 20.86 -22.56 -2.72
N GLY A 361 21.86 -21.77 -2.31
CA GLY A 361 23.02 -22.21 -1.54
C GLY A 361 22.97 -21.86 -0.04
N SER A 362 22.03 -21.01 0.39
CA SER A 362 21.91 -20.52 1.76
C SER A 362 20.47 -20.59 2.26
N VAL A 363 20.25 -21.32 3.35
CA VAL A 363 18.93 -21.41 4.00
C VAL A 363 18.76 -20.26 4.99
N PRO A 364 17.64 -19.50 4.94
CA PRO A 364 17.42 -18.38 5.84
C PRO A 364 17.16 -18.85 7.28
N SER A 365 17.55 -18.05 8.27
CA SER A 365 17.20 -18.27 9.68
C SER A 365 15.98 -17.45 10.12
N VAL A 366 15.27 -17.95 11.13
CA VAL A 366 14.14 -17.24 11.76
C VAL A 366 14.62 -15.96 12.44
N GLU A 367 15.79 -16.00 13.09
CA GLU A 367 16.38 -14.83 13.75
C GLU A 367 16.71 -13.68 12.78
N GLU A 368 17.26 -13.97 11.60
CA GLU A 368 17.53 -12.96 10.58
C GLU A 368 16.25 -12.29 10.09
N ALA A 369 15.21 -13.08 9.81
CA ALA A 369 13.91 -12.56 9.39
C ALA A 369 13.32 -11.64 10.46
N LEU A 370 13.28 -12.09 11.72
CA LEU A 370 12.75 -11.29 12.82
C LEU A 370 13.57 -10.02 13.08
N GLY A 371 14.89 -10.08 12.95
CA GLY A 371 15.78 -8.93 13.15
C GLY A 371 15.52 -7.79 12.16
N LEU A 372 15.26 -8.12 10.89
CA LEU A 372 14.86 -7.13 9.88
C LEU A 372 13.45 -6.60 10.14
N LEU A 373 12.52 -7.49 10.53
CA LEU A 373 11.14 -7.13 10.81
C LEU A 373 10.96 -6.29 12.09
N GLU A 374 11.96 -6.16 12.97
CA GLU A 374 11.87 -5.24 14.11
C GLU A 374 11.69 -3.77 13.68
N SER A 375 12.14 -3.41 12.48
CA SER A 375 11.92 -2.07 11.90
C SER A 375 10.68 -2.10 11.00
N PRO A 376 9.64 -1.30 11.28
CA PRO A 376 8.41 -1.28 10.47
C PRO A 376 8.64 -0.85 9.02
N ALA A 377 9.77 -0.21 8.71
CA ALA A 377 10.12 0.25 7.36
C ALA A 377 10.69 -0.87 6.45
N HIS A 378 10.89 -2.08 6.96
CA HIS A 378 11.50 -3.18 6.22
C HIS A 378 10.53 -4.34 6.01
N SER A 379 10.11 -4.53 4.77
CA SER A 379 9.43 -5.75 4.33
C SER A 379 10.46 -6.83 3.96
N VAL A 380 10.13 -8.10 4.18
CA VAL A 380 11.07 -9.22 4.05
C VAL A 380 10.50 -10.33 3.17
N VAL A 381 11.31 -10.86 2.26
CA VAL A 381 11.03 -12.11 1.54
C VAL A 381 11.93 -13.20 2.13
N VAL A 382 11.31 -14.27 2.63
CA VAL A 382 11.99 -15.47 3.13
C VAL A 382 11.94 -16.52 2.03
N ASN A 383 13.02 -16.62 1.28
CA ASN A 383 13.18 -17.55 0.17
C ASN A 383 13.62 -18.93 0.68
N LEU A 384 12.78 -19.95 0.47
CA LEU A 384 13.02 -21.33 0.91
C LEU A 384 13.46 -22.25 -0.24
N ILE A 385 13.92 -21.71 -1.37
CA ILE A 385 14.36 -22.51 -2.53
C ILE A 385 15.50 -23.47 -2.17
N GLY A 386 16.44 -23.04 -1.32
CA GLY A 386 17.53 -23.87 -0.78
C GLY A 386 17.11 -24.88 0.29
N MET A 387 15.84 -24.85 0.75
CA MET A 387 15.34 -25.71 1.82
C MET A 387 14.58 -26.93 1.27
N PRO A 388 14.91 -28.16 1.69
CA PRO A 388 14.18 -29.37 1.30
C PRO A 388 12.70 -29.31 1.67
N LEU A 389 11.82 -29.77 0.77
CA LEU A 389 10.35 -29.71 0.93
C LEU A 389 9.84 -30.21 2.29
N ARG A 390 10.41 -31.31 2.81
CA ARG A 390 10.03 -31.93 4.09
C ARG A 390 10.38 -31.09 5.33
N GLU A 391 11.28 -30.12 5.20
CA GLU A 391 11.77 -29.28 6.31
C GLU A 391 10.99 -27.97 6.40
N ARG A 392 10.35 -27.56 5.29
CA ARG A 392 9.60 -26.29 5.18
C ARG A 392 8.46 -26.14 6.19
N PRO A 393 7.61 -27.16 6.45
CA PRO A 393 6.58 -27.05 7.50
C PRO A 393 7.17 -26.80 8.89
N GLY A 394 8.33 -27.39 9.19
CA GLY A 394 9.01 -27.22 10.48
C GLY A 394 9.52 -25.80 10.68
N PHE A 395 10.14 -25.23 9.63
CA PHE A 395 10.58 -23.84 9.63
C PHE A 395 9.39 -22.88 9.81
N PHE A 396 8.29 -23.09 9.08
CA PHE A 396 7.12 -22.23 9.18
C PHE A 396 6.44 -22.33 10.57
N ALA A 397 6.35 -23.54 11.14
CA ALA A 397 5.83 -23.76 12.49
C ALA A 397 6.67 -23.07 13.58
N GLU A 398 7.97 -22.84 13.34
CA GLU A 398 8.84 -22.06 14.22
C GLU A 398 8.67 -20.54 14.01
N LEU A 399 8.56 -20.10 12.76
CA LEU A 399 8.47 -18.68 12.40
C LEU A 399 7.15 -18.04 12.86
N LEU A 400 6.02 -18.69 12.60
CA LEU A 400 4.69 -18.08 12.77
C LEU A 400 4.37 -17.60 14.20
N PRO A 401 4.62 -18.38 15.28
CA PRO A 401 4.42 -17.89 16.65
C PRO A 401 5.32 -16.71 17.01
N ARG A 402 6.50 -16.61 16.39
CA ARG A 402 7.45 -15.52 16.64
C ARG A 402 7.02 -14.25 15.92
N LEU A 403 6.44 -14.36 14.73
CA LEU A 403 5.77 -13.24 14.05
C LEU A 403 4.58 -12.73 14.87
N ALA A 404 3.75 -13.63 15.40
CA ALA A 404 2.65 -13.25 16.29
C ALA A 404 3.15 -12.53 17.57
N SER A 405 4.25 -13.02 18.17
CA SER A 405 4.88 -12.36 19.32
C SER A 405 5.49 -11.01 18.98
N LEU A 406 6.06 -10.83 17.78
CA LEU A 406 6.60 -9.56 17.32
C LEU A 406 5.47 -8.55 17.14
N ARG A 407 4.39 -8.96 16.47
CA ARG A 407 3.20 -8.17 16.27
C ARG A 407 2.54 -7.76 17.58
N ALA A 408 2.40 -8.68 18.54
CA ALA A 408 1.83 -8.37 19.85
C ALA A 408 2.62 -7.30 20.62
N ARG A 409 3.89 -7.07 20.27
CA ARG A 409 4.78 -6.09 20.92
C ARG A 409 4.91 -4.78 20.14
N LEU A 410 4.95 -4.84 18.81
CA LEU A 410 5.27 -3.69 17.94
C LEU A 410 4.14 -3.31 16.98
N GLY A 411 3.17 -4.19 16.77
CA GLY A 411 2.01 -3.98 15.90
C GLY A 411 2.23 -4.40 14.44
N HIS A 412 3.44 -4.88 14.12
CA HIS A 412 3.85 -5.34 12.80
C HIS A 412 4.66 -6.67 12.88
N PRO A 413 4.71 -7.49 11.81
CA PRO A 413 4.25 -7.21 10.45
C PRO A 413 2.74 -7.05 10.32
N HIS A 414 2.32 -6.30 9.30
CA HIS A 414 0.91 -6.07 9.01
C HIS A 414 0.33 -7.21 8.18
N GLN A 415 1.16 -7.82 7.33
CA GLN A 415 0.77 -8.84 6.38
C GLN A 415 1.76 -10.01 6.40
N VAL A 416 1.23 -11.22 6.56
CA VAL A 416 1.98 -12.47 6.36
C VAL A 416 1.47 -13.10 5.06
N VAL A 417 2.35 -13.15 4.06
CA VAL A 417 2.07 -13.75 2.75
C VAL A 417 2.75 -15.10 2.69
N VAL A 418 2.01 -16.14 2.35
CA VAL A 418 2.48 -17.53 2.32
C VAL A 418 2.27 -18.07 0.92
N ASP A 419 3.34 -18.14 0.13
CA ASP A 419 3.29 -18.76 -1.19
C ASP A 419 3.39 -20.28 -1.09
N GLU A 420 2.78 -20.97 -2.07
CA GLU A 420 2.57 -22.41 -2.09
C GLU A 420 2.20 -22.97 -0.70
N ALA A 421 1.15 -22.40 -0.10
CA ALA A 421 0.77 -22.61 1.30
C ALA A 421 0.53 -24.08 1.66
N HIS A 422 0.16 -24.92 0.68
CA HIS A 422 -0.01 -26.36 0.86
C HIS A 422 1.32 -27.10 1.16
N HIS A 423 2.47 -26.51 0.86
CA HIS A 423 3.79 -27.03 1.26
C HIS A 423 4.21 -26.63 2.67
N LEU A 424 3.65 -25.55 3.21
CA LEU A 424 4.00 -25.00 4.53
C LEU A 424 2.99 -25.41 5.61
N MET A 425 1.73 -25.56 5.24
CA MET A 425 0.63 -26.00 6.11
C MET A 425 -0.13 -27.17 5.46
N PRO A 426 0.49 -28.34 5.32
CA PRO A 426 -0.10 -29.48 4.63
C PRO A 426 -1.27 -30.09 5.41
N ALA A 427 -2.14 -30.84 4.74
CA ALA A 427 -3.35 -31.45 5.31
C ALA A 427 -3.08 -32.36 6.52
N GLU A 428 -1.90 -32.97 6.61
CA GLU A 428 -1.49 -33.81 7.75
C GLU A 428 -1.17 -33.00 9.00
N LEU A 429 -0.99 -31.67 8.88
CA LEU A 429 -0.72 -30.79 10.01
C LEU A 429 -2.04 -30.56 10.78
N PRO A 430 -2.17 -31.09 12.01
CA PRO A 430 -3.45 -31.11 12.72
C PRO A 430 -3.85 -29.74 13.29
N ASP A 431 -2.88 -28.86 13.53
CA ASP A 431 -3.09 -27.54 14.13
C ASP A 431 -2.02 -26.57 13.64
N ILE A 432 -2.34 -25.28 13.68
CA ILE A 432 -1.41 -24.19 13.38
C ILE A 432 -1.27 -23.31 14.62
N PRO A 433 -0.10 -22.72 14.87
CA PRO A 433 0.19 -22.05 16.14
C PRO A 433 -0.43 -20.65 16.27
N ILE A 434 -1.54 -20.38 15.58
CA ILE A 434 -2.33 -19.13 15.64
C ILE A 434 -3.82 -19.48 15.68
N LYS A 435 -4.60 -18.71 16.42
CA LYS A 435 -6.04 -18.98 16.62
C LYS A 435 -6.92 -18.04 15.82
N ASP A 436 -6.43 -16.84 15.59
CA ASP A 436 -7.12 -15.78 14.87
C ASP A 436 -6.12 -15.15 13.89
N VAL A 437 -6.57 -14.76 12.70
CA VAL A 437 -5.73 -14.07 11.71
C VAL A 437 -5.12 -12.80 12.30
N ARG A 438 -5.85 -12.12 13.19
CA ARG A 438 -5.41 -10.90 13.87
C ARG A 438 -4.20 -11.12 14.77
N ASP A 439 -3.91 -12.36 15.18
CA ASP A 439 -2.69 -12.72 15.91
C ASP A 439 -1.42 -12.39 15.09
N VAL A 440 -1.52 -12.46 13.76
CA VAL A 440 -0.43 -12.15 12.81
C VAL A 440 -0.72 -10.95 11.91
N GLY A 441 -1.87 -10.31 12.10
CA GLY A 441 -2.26 -9.10 11.39
C GLY A 441 -3.28 -9.39 10.32
N SER A 442 -2.77 -9.81 9.18
CA SER A 442 -3.51 -10.32 8.05
C SER A 442 -2.74 -11.49 7.47
N LEU A 443 -3.44 -12.46 6.90
CA LEU A 443 -2.85 -13.68 6.36
C LEU A 443 -3.31 -13.83 4.90
N MET A 444 -2.36 -13.79 3.98
CA MET A 444 -2.58 -14.03 2.56
C MET A 444 -1.94 -15.36 2.16
N LEU A 445 -2.76 -16.32 1.75
CA LEU A 445 -2.32 -17.66 1.35
C LEU A 445 -2.40 -17.80 -0.18
N ILE A 446 -1.37 -18.33 -0.81
CA ILE A 446 -1.39 -18.63 -2.25
C ILE A 446 -1.27 -20.14 -2.42
N THR A 447 -2.13 -20.74 -3.23
CA THR A 447 -2.07 -22.18 -3.47
C THR A 447 -2.71 -22.58 -4.80
N VAL A 448 -2.22 -23.65 -5.39
CA VAL A 448 -2.89 -24.41 -6.46
C VAL A 448 -3.77 -25.55 -5.94
N HIS A 449 -3.57 -25.97 -4.67
CA HIS A 449 -4.14 -27.18 -4.08
C HIS A 449 -4.77 -26.89 -2.71
N PRO A 450 -5.97 -26.26 -2.66
CA PRO A 450 -6.66 -25.99 -1.39
C PRO A 450 -6.99 -27.27 -0.60
N GLU A 451 -7.25 -28.38 -1.27
CA GLU A 451 -7.52 -29.70 -0.69
C GLU A 451 -6.32 -30.30 0.07
N ALA A 452 -5.11 -29.84 -0.25
CA ALA A 452 -3.87 -30.29 0.38
C ALA A 452 -3.48 -29.42 1.58
N MET A 453 -4.27 -28.43 1.95
CA MET A 453 -4.01 -27.56 3.09
C MET A 453 -4.60 -28.11 4.39
N SER A 454 -3.98 -27.75 5.51
CA SER A 454 -4.49 -28.06 6.85
C SER A 454 -5.90 -27.50 7.06
N PRO A 455 -6.83 -28.28 7.67
CA PRO A 455 -8.14 -27.77 8.07
C PRO A 455 -8.07 -26.51 8.95
N ALA A 456 -7.03 -26.40 9.78
CA ALA A 456 -6.82 -25.23 10.64
C ALA A 456 -6.46 -23.98 9.82
N ALA A 457 -5.68 -24.13 8.74
CA ALA A 457 -5.35 -23.03 7.82
C ALA A 457 -6.59 -22.58 7.02
N LEU A 458 -7.39 -23.54 6.53
CA LEU A 458 -8.64 -23.25 5.81
C LEU A 458 -9.67 -22.54 6.70
N ALA A 459 -9.68 -22.81 8.00
CA ALA A 459 -10.56 -22.17 8.96
C ALA A 459 -10.26 -20.67 9.15
N LEU A 460 -9.00 -20.25 8.94
CA LEU A 460 -8.59 -18.84 9.05
C LEU A 460 -8.98 -17.99 7.84
N VAL A 461 -9.24 -18.60 6.68
CA VAL A 461 -9.55 -17.87 5.44
C VAL A 461 -11.01 -17.43 5.45
N ASP A 462 -11.30 -16.14 5.39
CA ASP A 462 -12.65 -15.60 5.25
C ASP A 462 -12.94 -15.09 3.84
N THR A 463 -11.91 -14.91 3.02
CA THR A 463 -12.01 -14.30 1.69
C THR A 463 -11.20 -15.09 0.67
N VAL A 464 -11.80 -15.38 -0.47
CA VAL A 464 -11.24 -16.22 -1.54
C VAL A 464 -11.20 -15.42 -2.83
N VAL A 465 -10.02 -15.32 -3.43
CA VAL A 465 -9.81 -14.79 -4.79
C VAL A 465 -9.48 -15.96 -5.70
N ALA A 466 -10.42 -16.35 -6.54
CA ALA A 466 -10.23 -17.38 -7.56
C ALA A 466 -9.77 -16.75 -8.87
N VAL A 467 -8.70 -17.31 -9.44
CA VAL A 467 -8.04 -16.77 -10.64
C VAL A 467 -7.94 -17.83 -11.73
N GLY A 468 -7.94 -17.40 -13.00
CA GLY A 468 -7.90 -18.29 -14.16
C GLY A 468 -9.25 -18.46 -14.86
N LYS A 469 -9.29 -19.37 -15.86
CA LYS A 469 -10.45 -19.50 -16.76
C LYS A 469 -11.69 -20.14 -16.11
N ASP A 470 -11.50 -21.05 -15.16
CA ASP A 470 -12.57 -21.78 -14.49
C ASP A 470 -12.62 -21.44 -12.98
N GLN A 471 -13.06 -20.23 -12.69
CA GLN A 471 -13.18 -19.69 -11.33
C GLN A 471 -14.24 -20.44 -10.52
N ALA A 472 -15.34 -20.86 -11.16
CA ALA A 472 -16.42 -21.60 -10.50
C ALA A 472 -15.93 -22.95 -9.94
N THR A 473 -15.19 -23.73 -10.74
CA THR A 473 -14.58 -24.97 -10.26
C THR A 473 -13.56 -24.72 -9.16
N THR A 474 -12.75 -23.66 -9.27
CA THR A 474 -11.76 -23.29 -8.26
C THR A 474 -12.42 -22.95 -6.92
N LEU A 475 -13.51 -22.16 -6.95
CA LEU A 475 -14.30 -21.82 -5.76
C LEU A 475 -14.97 -23.05 -5.16
N ALA A 476 -15.51 -23.95 -5.98
CA ALA A 476 -16.13 -25.19 -5.52
C ALA A 476 -15.12 -26.11 -4.81
N ALA A 477 -13.90 -26.25 -5.37
CA ALA A 477 -12.84 -27.04 -4.76
C ALA A 477 -12.42 -26.47 -3.39
N PHE A 478 -12.29 -25.14 -3.28
CA PHE A 478 -12.01 -24.50 -1.99
C PHE A 478 -13.17 -24.69 -0.99
N ALA A 479 -14.42 -24.51 -1.43
CA ALA A 479 -15.59 -24.70 -0.59
C ALA A 479 -15.70 -26.12 -0.05
N GLU A 480 -15.41 -27.13 -0.89
CA GLU A 480 -15.35 -28.53 -0.47
C GLU A 480 -14.25 -28.77 0.57
N ALA A 481 -13.03 -28.28 0.32
CA ALA A 481 -11.92 -28.40 1.25
C ALA A 481 -12.22 -27.77 2.62
N LYS A 482 -12.88 -26.61 2.63
CA LYS A 482 -13.31 -25.91 3.85
C LYS A 482 -14.57 -26.52 4.50
N GLY A 483 -15.32 -27.36 3.78
CA GLY A 483 -16.54 -27.99 4.28
C GLY A 483 -17.76 -27.05 4.33
N VAL A 484 -17.83 -26.09 3.41
CA VAL A 484 -18.95 -25.12 3.28
C VAL A 484 -19.65 -25.26 1.93
N GLY A 485 -20.81 -24.61 1.76
CA GLY A 485 -21.51 -24.58 0.48
C GLY A 485 -20.71 -23.82 -0.58
N ALA A 486 -20.64 -24.35 -1.80
CA ALA A 486 -20.03 -23.65 -2.92
C ALA A 486 -20.88 -22.44 -3.34
N PRO A 487 -20.27 -21.27 -3.61
CA PRO A 487 -21.00 -20.11 -4.07
C PRO A 487 -21.49 -20.30 -5.50
N SER A 488 -22.57 -19.61 -5.85
CA SER A 488 -22.92 -19.38 -7.25
C SER A 488 -22.07 -18.23 -7.82
N LEU A 489 -21.61 -18.37 -9.06
CA LEU A 489 -20.94 -17.30 -9.79
C LEU A 489 -21.86 -16.90 -10.96
N ASP A 490 -22.19 -15.61 -11.05
CA ASP A 490 -23.05 -15.13 -12.14
C ASP A 490 -22.28 -15.14 -13.46
N GLU A 491 -22.56 -16.15 -14.28
CA GLU A 491 -21.99 -16.30 -15.63
C GLU A 491 -22.69 -15.41 -16.68
N SER A 492 -23.72 -14.67 -16.28
CA SER A 492 -24.48 -13.76 -17.15
C SER A 492 -23.65 -12.55 -17.54
N GLY A 493 -22.83 -12.72 -18.59
CA GLY A 493 -21.81 -11.78 -19.04
C GLY A 493 -20.56 -12.46 -19.62
N GLN A 494 -20.54 -13.80 -19.70
CA GLN A 494 -19.62 -14.52 -20.58
C GLN A 494 -20.00 -14.18 -22.04
N ASP A 495 -19.43 -13.11 -22.59
CA ASP A 495 -19.24 -13.05 -24.04
C ASP A 495 -18.54 -14.35 -24.45
N GLU A 496 -18.92 -14.93 -25.60
CA GLU A 496 -18.38 -16.19 -26.12
C GLU A 496 -16.87 -16.12 -26.48
N GLY A 497 -16.13 -15.12 -25.98
CA GLY A 497 -14.69 -14.92 -26.10
C GLY A 497 -13.91 -15.36 -24.86
N GLU A 498 -12.64 -15.71 -25.04
CA GLU A 498 -11.76 -16.06 -23.92
C GLU A 498 -11.70 -14.92 -22.88
N PRO A 499 -11.81 -15.21 -21.57
CA PRO A 499 -11.66 -14.18 -20.55
C PRO A 499 -10.31 -13.50 -20.71
N GLY A 500 -10.32 -12.17 -20.78
CA GLY A 500 -9.11 -11.36 -20.85
C GLY A 500 -8.19 -11.58 -19.64
N PRO A 501 -6.88 -11.33 -19.78
CA PRO A 501 -5.94 -11.39 -18.66
C PRO A 501 -6.41 -10.46 -17.53
N GLY A 502 -6.44 -10.95 -16.29
CA GLY A 502 -6.78 -10.13 -15.12
C GLY A 502 -8.19 -10.32 -14.54
N ARG A 503 -9.07 -11.14 -15.13
CA ARG A 503 -10.38 -11.46 -14.54
C ARG A 503 -10.25 -12.39 -13.33
N LEU A 504 -10.90 -12.04 -12.23
CA LEU A 504 -10.90 -12.78 -10.96
C LEU A 504 -12.34 -12.94 -10.45
N ALA A 505 -12.56 -13.87 -9.51
CA ALA A 505 -13.79 -13.94 -8.72
C ALA A 505 -13.45 -13.80 -7.23
N LEU A 506 -14.13 -12.89 -6.55
CA LEU A 506 -14.03 -12.68 -5.11
C LEU A 506 -15.21 -13.33 -4.41
N TRP A 507 -14.93 -14.16 -3.42
CA TRP A 507 -15.94 -14.79 -2.59
C TRP A 507 -15.61 -14.60 -1.11
N ARG A 508 -16.56 -14.07 -0.34
CA ARG A 508 -16.47 -14.06 1.12
C ARG A 508 -17.05 -15.38 1.62
N ALA A 509 -16.22 -16.18 2.29
CA ALA A 509 -16.56 -17.53 2.71
C ALA A 509 -17.80 -17.53 3.61
N GLY A 510 -18.90 -18.10 3.10
CA GLY A 510 -20.21 -18.10 3.76
C GLY A 510 -21.31 -17.39 2.97
N ASP A 511 -20.93 -16.53 2.01
CA ASP A 511 -21.88 -15.91 1.09
C ASP A 511 -22.32 -16.91 0.00
N ASP A 512 -23.59 -16.80 -0.42
CA ASP A 512 -24.19 -17.67 -1.46
C ASP A 512 -23.68 -17.34 -2.88
N ARG A 513 -23.02 -16.18 -3.06
CA ARG A 513 -22.59 -15.68 -4.36
C ARG A 513 -21.15 -15.18 -4.32
N ALA A 514 -20.43 -15.40 -5.41
CA ALA A 514 -19.13 -14.80 -5.68
C ALA A 514 -19.29 -13.63 -6.65
N GLU A 515 -18.47 -12.59 -6.47
CA GLU A 515 -18.48 -11.37 -7.28
C GLU A 515 -17.37 -11.44 -8.36
N PRO A 516 -17.70 -11.31 -9.66
CA PRO A 516 -16.68 -11.17 -10.70
C PRO A 516 -16.06 -9.78 -10.66
N LEU A 517 -14.75 -9.71 -10.90
CA LEU A 517 -14.01 -8.45 -10.94
C LEU A 517 -12.82 -8.50 -11.91
N GLU A 518 -12.42 -7.32 -12.37
CA GLU A 518 -11.20 -7.09 -13.13
C GLU A 518 -10.10 -6.56 -12.20
N LEU A 519 -8.98 -7.29 -12.12
CA LEU A 519 -7.82 -6.90 -11.32
C LEU A 519 -7.24 -5.57 -11.83
N VAL A 520 -6.91 -4.65 -10.93
CA VAL A 520 -6.05 -3.52 -11.31
C VAL A 520 -4.60 -4.00 -11.34
N PRO A 521 -3.92 -4.02 -12.51
CA PRO A 521 -2.57 -4.57 -12.63
C PRO A 521 -1.55 -3.82 -11.75
N GLY A 522 -0.47 -4.51 -11.39
CA GLY A 522 0.67 -3.91 -10.68
C GLY A 522 1.68 -3.30 -11.66
N ARG A 523 2.52 -2.35 -11.21
CA ARG A 523 3.58 -1.75 -12.04
C ARG A 523 4.75 -2.70 -12.25
N VAL A 524 5.07 -3.54 -11.25
CA VAL A 524 6.20 -4.49 -11.27
C VAL A 524 5.99 -5.65 -12.26
N GLU A 525 4.74 -5.96 -12.59
CA GLU A 525 4.36 -7.07 -13.46
C GLU A 525 4.97 -6.97 -14.88
N SER A 526 5.08 -5.75 -15.40
CA SER A 526 5.69 -5.43 -16.70
C SER A 526 7.17 -5.86 -16.79
N THR A 527 7.91 -5.84 -15.68
CA THR A 527 9.36 -6.08 -15.66
C THR A 527 9.73 -7.53 -15.33
N ARG A 528 8.90 -8.23 -14.53
CA ARG A 528 9.17 -9.59 -14.04
C ARG A 528 8.90 -10.68 -15.09
N HIS A 529 7.85 -10.54 -15.90
CA HIS A 529 7.55 -11.48 -16.99
C HIS A 529 8.66 -11.50 -18.04
N ARG A 530 9.20 -10.33 -18.40
CA ARG A 530 10.35 -10.20 -19.30
C ARG A 530 11.58 -10.97 -18.75
N ARG A 531 11.91 -10.85 -17.46
CA ARG A 531 13.16 -11.40 -16.89
C ARG A 531 13.11 -12.87 -16.46
N LYS A 532 11.97 -13.40 -15.98
CA LYS A 532 11.81 -14.82 -15.59
C LYS A 532 12.10 -15.77 -16.77
N TYR A 533 11.76 -15.36 -17.99
CA TYR A 533 12.04 -16.11 -19.22
C TYR A 533 13.42 -15.80 -19.83
N ALA A 534 14.06 -14.70 -19.39
CA ALA A 534 15.41 -14.37 -19.82
C ALA A 534 16.48 -15.25 -19.13
N ALA A 535 16.34 -15.51 -17.82
CA ALA A 535 17.32 -16.25 -17.02
C ALA A 535 16.80 -17.52 -16.31
N GLY A 536 15.49 -17.68 -16.06
CA GLY A 536 14.90 -18.85 -15.38
C GLY A 536 14.61 -20.04 -16.30
N THR A 537 14.28 -21.25 -15.81
CA THR A 537 14.04 -22.43 -16.67
C THR A 537 12.59 -22.51 -17.19
N MET A 538 12.37 -22.41 -18.50
CA MET A 538 11.06 -22.57 -19.14
C MET A 538 10.58 -24.02 -19.19
N SER A 539 9.26 -24.22 -19.15
CA SER A 539 8.61 -25.51 -19.40
C SER A 539 8.86 -26.01 -20.84
N LYS A 540 8.71 -27.32 -21.09
CA LYS A 540 9.05 -27.97 -22.39
C LYS A 540 8.27 -27.42 -23.58
N ASP A 541 7.04 -26.99 -23.34
CA ASP A 541 6.09 -26.41 -24.28
C ASP A 541 6.39 -24.94 -24.62
N LYS A 542 7.16 -24.24 -23.79
CA LYS A 542 7.52 -22.82 -23.97
C LYS A 542 8.98 -22.59 -24.38
N SER A 543 9.80 -23.65 -24.38
CA SER A 543 11.21 -23.61 -24.78
C SER A 543 11.39 -23.45 -26.29
N PHE A 544 12.45 -22.77 -26.72
CA PHE A 544 12.84 -22.79 -28.14
C PHE A 544 13.53 -24.11 -28.48
N TYR A 545 13.37 -24.59 -29.71
CA TYR A 545 14.09 -25.75 -30.21
C TYR A 545 14.80 -25.37 -31.51
N PHE A 546 16.13 -25.44 -31.51
CA PHE A 546 16.90 -25.39 -32.74
C PHE A 546 16.76 -26.72 -33.47
N THR A 547 15.98 -26.72 -34.54
CA THR A 547 15.72 -27.84 -35.44
C THR A 547 16.14 -27.51 -36.85
N GLY A 548 17.15 -28.22 -37.35
CA GLY A 548 17.61 -28.07 -38.73
C GLY A 548 16.58 -28.57 -39.76
N PRO A 549 16.75 -28.26 -41.06
CA PRO A 549 15.78 -28.55 -42.13
C PRO A 549 15.42 -30.04 -42.30
N ASP A 550 16.31 -30.96 -41.88
CA ASP A 550 16.13 -32.42 -41.94
C ASP A 550 15.76 -33.06 -40.56
N GLU A 551 15.38 -32.26 -39.56
CA GLU A 551 15.12 -32.69 -38.15
C GLU A 551 16.30 -33.41 -37.46
N ARG A 552 17.53 -33.33 -37.99
CA ARG A 552 18.71 -34.06 -37.47
C ARG A 552 19.32 -33.45 -36.21
N LEU A 553 19.01 -32.20 -35.90
CA LEU A 553 19.45 -31.48 -34.71
C LEU A 553 18.21 -31.08 -33.90
N ARG A 554 18.22 -31.25 -32.58
CA ARG A 554 17.16 -30.77 -31.69
C ARG A 554 17.77 -30.29 -30.38
N LEU A 555 18.29 -29.07 -30.38
CA LEU A 555 18.82 -28.43 -29.17
C LEU A 555 17.73 -27.58 -28.54
N ARG A 556 17.52 -27.72 -27.24
CA ARG A 556 16.45 -27.03 -26.51
C ARG A 556 17.02 -25.83 -25.75
N ALA A 557 16.61 -24.62 -26.11
CA ALA A 557 16.89 -23.44 -25.32
C ALA A 557 15.83 -23.27 -24.23
N ARG A 558 16.27 -23.34 -22.98
CA ARG A 558 15.39 -23.28 -21.80
C ARG A 558 15.04 -21.85 -21.37
N ASN A 559 15.72 -20.84 -21.90
CA ASN A 559 15.52 -19.40 -21.68
C ASN A 559 16.36 -18.59 -22.69
N LEU A 560 16.31 -17.24 -22.62
CA LEU A 560 17.13 -16.39 -23.50
C LEU A 560 18.63 -16.56 -23.27
N HIS A 561 19.09 -16.77 -22.03
CA HIS A 561 20.51 -17.01 -21.75
C HIS A 561 21.02 -18.26 -22.48
N ASN A 562 20.32 -19.37 -22.30
CA ASN A 562 20.63 -20.64 -22.93
C ASN A 562 20.40 -20.59 -24.46
N PHE A 563 19.50 -19.73 -24.94
CA PHE A 563 19.35 -19.47 -26.38
C PHE A 563 20.59 -18.81 -26.96
N VAL A 564 21.15 -17.77 -26.32
CA VAL A 564 22.38 -17.10 -26.77
C VAL A 564 23.58 -18.05 -26.72
N GLU A 565 23.72 -18.84 -25.64
CA GLU A 565 24.78 -19.84 -25.51
C GLU A 565 24.70 -20.93 -26.60
N LEU A 566 23.51 -21.51 -26.80
CA LEU A 566 23.32 -22.56 -27.80
C LEU A 566 23.46 -22.01 -29.20
N ALA A 567 23.06 -20.75 -29.43
CA ALA A 567 23.21 -20.08 -30.71
C ALA A 567 24.66 -20.18 -31.17
N GLU A 568 25.67 -19.89 -30.34
CA GLU A 568 27.09 -19.98 -30.74
C GLU A 568 27.48 -21.34 -31.34
N GLY A 569 26.90 -22.43 -30.85
CA GLY A 569 27.20 -23.80 -31.26
C GLY A 569 26.33 -24.39 -32.38
N VAL A 570 25.28 -23.71 -32.82
CA VAL A 570 24.37 -24.17 -33.89
C VAL A 570 25.03 -23.96 -35.27
N ASP A 571 24.83 -24.89 -36.20
CA ASP A 571 25.34 -24.77 -37.57
C ASP A 571 24.61 -23.68 -38.37
N GLU A 572 25.27 -23.15 -39.42
CA GLU A 572 24.75 -22.03 -40.21
C GLU A 572 23.42 -22.35 -40.92
N GLU A 573 23.22 -23.61 -41.33
CA GLU A 573 22.02 -24.04 -42.03
C GLU A 573 20.79 -24.05 -41.11
N THR A 574 20.95 -24.59 -39.90
CA THR A 574 19.92 -24.56 -38.85
C THR A 574 19.60 -23.14 -38.39
N TRP A 575 20.62 -22.29 -38.25
CA TRP A 575 20.43 -20.89 -37.84
C TRP A 575 19.61 -20.10 -38.86
N LEU A 576 19.98 -20.21 -40.15
CA LEU A 576 19.30 -19.54 -41.25
C LEU A 576 17.89 -20.09 -41.51
N HIS A 577 17.65 -21.37 -41.20
CA HIS A 577 16.33 -21.98 -41.31
C HIS A 577 15.31 -21.24 -40.44
N HIS A 578 15.62 -21.10 -39.15
CA HIS A 578 14.77 -20.39 -38.19
C HIS A 578 14.72 -18.88 -38.43
N LEU A 579 15.85 -18.26 -38.79
CA LEU A 579 15.93 -16.84 -39.10
C LEU A 579 14.98 -16.45 -40.25
N ARG A 580 14.96 -17.26 -41.33
CA ARG A 580 14.07 -17.02 -42.49
C ARG A 580 12.61 -17.37 -42.19
N GLY A 581 12.37 -18.25 -41.21
CA GLY A 581 11.04 -18.60 -40.72
C GLY A 581 10.39 -17.53 -39.86
N GLY A 582 11.18 -16.59 -39.32
CA GLY A 582 10.70 -15.64 -38.32
C GLY A 582 10.52 -16.27 -36.94
N ASP A 583 11.16 -17.42 -36.70
CA ASP A 583 10.88 -18.25 -35.53
C ASP A 583 11.43 -17.62 -34.24
N TYR A 584 12.50 -16.81 -34.32
CA TYR A 584 13.09 -16.19 -33.13
C TYR A 584 12.20 -15.06 -32.62
N SER A 585 11.75 -14.15 -33.50
CA SER A 585 10.83 -13.10 -33.09
C SER A 585 9.47 -13.66 -32.66
N ALA A 586 8.96 -14.69 -33.32
CA ALA A 586 7.72 -15.36 -32.93
C ALA A 586 7.81 -16.03 -31.55
N TRP A 587 8.95 -16.65 -31.23
CA TRP A 587 9.18 -17.24 -29.91
C TRP A 587 9.36 -16.17 -28.82
N ILE A 588 10.03 -15.06 -29.13
CA ILE A 588 10.23 -13.94 -28.20
C ILE A 588 8.92 -13.19 -27.91
N GLY A 589 8.09 -12.94 -28.94
CA GLY A 589 6.80 -12.27 -28.77
C GLY A 589 5.72 -13.17 -28.17
N GLY A 590 5.71 -14.46 -28.50
CA GLY A 590 4.69 -15.40 -28.03
C GLY A 590 4.97 -15.95 -26.62
N PRO A 591 5.71 -17.06 -26.48
CA PRO A 591 6.01 -17.66 -25.17
C PRO A 591 6.70 -16.75 -24.14
N LEU A 592 7.53 -15.80 -24.59
CA LEU A 592 8.26 -14.85 -23.74
C LEU A 592 7.47 -13.56 -23.46
N GLY A 593 6.55 -13.16 -24.36
CA GLY A 593 5.71 -11.97 -24.20
C GLY A 593 6.46 -10.63 -24.32
N ASP A 594 7.62 -10.61 -25.00
CA ASP A 594 8.42 -9.39 -25.19
C ASP A 594 8.26 -8.87 -26.63
N ASP A 595 7.16 -8.17 -26.89
CA ASP A 595 6.83 -7.60 -28.21
C ASP A 595 7.87 -6.55 -28.67
N GLU A 596 8.53 -5.88 -27.73
CA GLU A 596 9.56 -4.87 -28.00
C GLU A 596 10.82 -5.52 -28.57
N LEU A 597 11.37 -6.54 -27.88
CA LEU A 597 12.51 -7.30 -28.39
C LEU A 597 12.15 -8.09 -29.64
N ALA A 598 10.95 -8.67 -29.70
CA ALA A 598 10.46 -9.39 -30.87
C ALA A 598 10.43 -8.48 -32.10
N GLY A 599 10.01 -7.21 -31.94
CA GLY A 599 10.04 -6.21 -32.99
C GLY A 599 11.44 -5.96 -33.53
N LEU A 600 12.42 -5.78 -32.64
CA LEU A 600 13.84 -5.55 -32.99
C LEU A 600 14.47 -6.78 -33.66
N VAL A 601 14.19 -7.99 -33.16
CA VAL A 601 14.68 -9.25 -33.74
C VAL A 601 14.04 -9.50 -35.12
N ALA A 602 12.76 -9.19 -35.29
CA ALA A 602 12.07 -9.32 -36.58
C ALA A 602 12.66 -8.39 -37.65
N GLU A 603 13.27 -7.26 -37.28
CA GLU A 603 14.01 -6.41 -38.24
C GLU A 603 15.27 -7.10 -38.76
N ILE A 604 15.96 -7.88 -37.91
CA ILE A 604 17.14 -8.67 -38.30
C ILE A 604 16.73 -9.84 -39.19
N GLU A 605 15.63 -10.52 -38.87
CA GLU A 605 15.08 -11.64 -39.66
C GLU A 605 14.65 -11.22 -41.07
N ARG A 606 14.28 -9.94 -41.26
CA ARG A 606 13.87 -9.37 -42.56
C ARG A 606 15.05 -8.90 -43.45
N ALA A 607 16.30 -9.06 -43.01
CA ALA A 607 17.45 -8.63 -43.80
C ALA A 607 17.61 -9.44 -45.10
N ASP A 608 17.90 -8.76 -46.22
CA ASP A 608 18.24 -9.39 -47.49
C ASP A 608 19.68 -9.96 -47.42
N ASP A 609 19.83 -11.27 -47.69
CA ASP A 609 21.09 -12.04 -47.62
C ASP A 609 21.79 -12.00 -46.25
N PRO A 610 21.17 -12.58 -45.20
CA PRO A 610 21.69 -12.49 -43.84
C PRO A 610 22.98 -13.31 -43.66
N ASP A 611 24.05 -12.64 -43.21
CA ASP A 611 25.25 -13.32 -42.71
C ASP A 611 24.93 -14.00 -41.35
N PRO A 612 25.09 -15.33 -41.22
CA PRO A 612 24.75 -16.05 -39.99
C PRO A 612 25.52 -15.54 -38.77
N GLY A 613 26.80 -15.19 -38.93
CA GLY A 613 27.64 -14.72 -37.85
C GLY A 613 27.26 -13.32 -37.37
N GLU A 614 26.93 -12.42 -38.29
CA GLU A 614 26.47 -11.06 -37.98
C GLU A 614 25.08 -11.05 -37.34
N THR A 615 24.12 -11.79 -37.91
CA THR A 615 22.75 -11.84 -37.38
C THR A 615 22.69 -12.47 -35.99
N ARG A 616 23.49 -13.52 -35.75
CA ARG A 616 23.63 -14.13 -34.43
C ARG A 616 24.18 -13.17 -33.38
N ARG A 617 25.25 -12.43 -33.73
CA ARG A 617 25.84 -11.43 -32.84
C ARG A 617 24.85 -10.30 -32.53
N ARG A 618 24.16 -9.77 -33.55
CA ARG A 618 23.20 -8.69 -33.36
C ARG A 618 22.00 -9.10 -32.51
N ILE A 619 21.48 -10.31 -32.66
CA ILE A 619 20.40 -10.83 -31.80
C ILE A 619 20.90 -11.01 -30.36
N ALA A 620 22.13 -11.52 -30.16
CA ALA A 620 22.72 -11.62 -28.83
C ALA A 620 22.94 -10.25 -28.18
N ASP A 621 23.50 -9.28 -28.91
CA ASP A 621 23.72 -7.91 -28.42
C ASP A 621 22.39 -7.25 -28.02
N LEU A 622 21.33 -7.43 -28.82
CA LEU A 622 19.99 -6.94 -28.48
C LEU A 622 19.45 -7.59 -27.20
N ILE A 623 19.63 -8.90 -27.02
CA ILE A 623 19.20 -9.61 -25.81
C ILE A 623 19.99 -9.09 -24.59
N ASP A 624 21.30 -8.91 -24.72
CA ASP A 624 22.18 -8.44 -23.65
C ASP A 624 21.87 -6.99 -23.22
N GLU A 625 21.68 -6.09 -24.20
CA GLU A 625 21.31 -4.68 -23.98
C GLU A 625 19.93 -4.55 -23.33
N HIS A 626 18.97 -5.39 -23.73
CA HIS A 626 17.59 -5.33 -23.26
C HIS A 626 17.39 -5.95 -21.88
N TYR A 627 18.27 -6.88 -21.47
CA TYR A 627 18.13 -7.64 -20.22
C TYR A 627 19.20 -7.39 -19.14
N THR A 628 20.25 -6.58 -19.39
CA THR A 628 21.35 -6.28 -18.44
C THR A 628 21.79 -7.49 -17.60
N LEU A 629 22.48 -8.42 -18.26
CA LEU A 629 22.89 -9.70 -17.67
C LEU A 629 23.94 -9.54 -16.56
N PRO A 630 23.72 -10.05 -15.33
CA PRO A 630 24.80 -10.42 -14.43
C PRO A 630 25.44 -11.73 -14.94
N ALA A 631 26.77 -11.79 -14.95
CA ALA A 631 27.47 -13.05 -15.22
C ALA A 631 27.30 -14.01 -14.03
N GLU A 632 26.59 -15.13 -14.21
CA GLU A 632 26.59 -16.24 -13.25
C GLU A 632 27.56 -17.36 -13.62
N PRO A 633 28.05 -18.15 -12.64
CA PRO A 633 28.99 -19.25 -12.87
C PRO A 633 28.26 -20.51 -13.33
N THR A 634 28.78 -21.09 -14.41
CA THR A 634 28.38 -22.38 -14.96
C THR A 634 28.73 -23.54 -14.02
N SER A 635 27.72 -24.34 -13.63
CA SER A 635 27.65 -25.81 -13.77
C SER A 635 26.73 -26.49 -12.74
N TYR A 636 25.47 -26.73 -13.11
CA TYR A 636 24.66 -27.83 -12.56
C TYR A 636 23.50 -28.14 -13.54
N ASP A 637 23.59 -29.28 -14.23
CA ASP A 637 22.50 -29.80 -15.09
C ASP A 637 21.87 -31.02 -14.40
N PRO A 638 20.62 -30.94 -13.90
CA PRO A 638 19.94 -32.06 -13.26
C PRO A 638 19.47 -33.15 -14.25
N ASP A 639 19.56 -32.89 -15.57
CA ASP A 639 19.08 -33.80 -16.62
C ASP A 639 20.22 -34.58 -17.31
N HIS A 640 21.45 -34.55 -16.78
CA HIS A 640 22.52 -35.42 -17.27
C HIS A 640 22.27 -36.87 -16.78
N ASP A 641 21.44 -37.60 -17.53
CA ASP A 641 21.25 -39.04 -17.37
C ASP A 641 22.56 -39.74 -17.77
N ASP A 642 23.29 -40.24 -16.78
CA ASP A 642 24.51 -41.03 -16.93
C ASP A 642 24.15 -42.37 -17.60
N ARG A 643 24.10 -42.37 -18.93
CA ARG A 643 24.18 -43.58 -19.76
C ARG A 643 25.09 -43.33 -20.96
N GLY A 644 26.37 -43.64 -20.76
CA GLY A 644 27.37 -43.72 -21.82
C GLY A 644 28.78 -43.70 -21.28
#